data_AF-A0A9X4E4X8-F1
#
_entry.id   AF-A0A9X4E4X8-F1
#
_cell.length_a   1.000
_cell.length_b   1.000
_cell.length_c   1.000
_cell.angle_alpha   90.00
_cell.angle_beta   90.00
_cell.angle_gamma   90.00
#
_symmetry.space_group_name_H-M   'P 1'
#
loop_
_entity.id
_entity.type
_entity.pdbx_description
1 polymer ?
#
loop_
_entity_poly.entity_id
_entity_poly.type
_entity_poly.pdbx_seq_one_letter_code
_entity_poly.pdbx_strand_id
1 'polypeptide(L)'
;MFYEGRLEVARLPLLADHLVHGQPVVSGACYMSMLTGVAAAESGRLEVRDVAFLQALPVPADGVTVQLALQPQADGSRVATLISLGTVEGEYRSHVTATLHPLEESTALTALDVCQAGCPQTVALDDHYGRLEERHIALGPQYRWMTALSRGTDQAFCRLRRPAELDAATDAAYGLHPGLIDACFGLMIAAVDLDVADTFIPSSIERLRLHRQPAAETLWAWGRFTRQADGGGVRGDIQLCGDDGMPVLTLMGFTGRVARREQVLGTGPALPLYRLDWQADAPPQTEAPTPGAWLVLADSHGLGEVVAAKLACRSVPINSPALEQVLRDETTAAGRGGLGILHLGNLDIDASTAPAQARTLGLAPALLAAQALAAAAAPGALWLVTRGAQAATDGQAVTAGQATVWGLAKVLRLEQPSLPCRTIDLDPATTGQETEADRLLDELAIGGQAEVALRGDRRLHPVLVPLAPVASSQAPALSPDASYLVAGGSGALGSVMVDWLADRGARHIVIASRRGTVDDGQVRQLAEQGVSLYPLRADLADGAALALAWRRLEPQLPPLRGLIHAAGVLDDGALSAQTPQRLEAVAAPKMEGALALAQLAEGRDLDFLVLFSSAASILGHPGQANYAAANAHLDALAADLRARGHRAVAISWGPWGAAGMAASDRVTAGFNRLGIHPLTADQGRRALETALAANVPHVGALSCDWDRYVGQSVAQHGDGTGRTALFRRLVKPAAPVVAPAVAAEVDLSTRLAGATGETRRQLLAALVLDVVTEALSFTGADVVDRRVALMEQGLDSLAAVSVRANLARALNGALPRALPVGLVFEHPTVDDLVHFLEQQTAPATAPESAAPSNEDDDLDDLSLAELEALVSRELDGGLLKAGS
;
A
#
# COMPACT_ATOMS: atom_id res chain seq x y z
N MET A 1 -14.57 -29.99 3.55
CA MET A 1 -13.89 -31.10 4.29
C MET A 1 -12.44 -30.70 4.46
N PHE A 2 -11.75 -31.11 5.52
CA PHE A 2 -10.30 -30.91 5.59
C PHE A 2 -9.61 -32.16 6.13
N TYR A 3 -8.36 -32.36 5.70
CA TYR A 3 -7.45 -33.38 6.19
C TYR A 3 -6.35 -32.69 6.99
N GLU A 4 -5.95 -33.24 8.12
CA GLU A 4 -4.87 -32.69 8.95
C GLU A 4 -3.74 -33.72 9.08
N GLY A 5 -2.50 -33.25 9.02
CA GLY A 5 -1.31 -34.06 9.19
C GLY A 5 -0.18 -33.28 9.86
N ARG A 6 0.75 -34.00 10.49
CA ARG A 6 1.96 -33.42 11.07
C ARG A 6 3.17 -33.86 10.24
N LEU A 7 3.92 -32.89 9.74
CA LEU A 7 5.15 -33.09 8.99
C LEU A 7 6.34 -32.92 9.92
N GLU A 8 6.96 -34.03 10.30
CA GLU A 8 8.12 -34.05 11.19
C GLU A 8 9.10 -35.13 10.74
N VAL A 9 10.40 -34.82 10.78
CA VAL A 9 11.46 -35.72 10.27
C VAL A 9 11.46 -37.07 10.99
N ALA A 10 11.18 -37.08 12.30
CA ALA A 10 11.12 -38.30 13.11
C ALA A 10 10.06 -39.30 12.62
N ARG A 11 8.97 -38.80 12.01
CA ARG A 11 7.85 -39.62 11.52
C ARG A 11 7.93 -39.85 10.01
N LEU A 12 8.47 -38.89 9.28
CA LEU A 12 8.59 -38.89 7.83
C LEU A 12 10.07 -38.70 7.47
N PRO A 13 10.89 -39.78 7.48
CA PRO A 13 12.33 -39.67 7.23
C PRO A 13 12.68 -39.04 5.89
N LEU A 14 11.82 -39.16 4.86
CA LEU A 14 12.01 -38.51 3.56
C LEU A 14 12.18 -36.98 3.66
N LEU A 15 11.65 -36.34 4.71
CA LEU A 15 11.79 -34.90 4.89
C LEU A 15 13.24 -34.47 5.12
N ALA A 16 14.09 -35.36 5.65
CA ALA A 16 15.52 -35.11 5.78
C ALA A 16 16.29 -35.30 4.46
N ASP A 17 15.70 -36.02 3.50
CA ASP A 17 16.31 -36.35 2.21
C ASP A 17 16.02 -35.30 1.12
N HIS A 18 15.31 -34.22 1.44
CA HIS A 18 15.10 -33.10 0.51
C HIS A 18 15.57 -31.80 1.16
N LEU A 19 16.84 -31.46 0.90
CA LEU A 19 17.49 -30.28 1.47
C LEU A 19 17.61 -29.19 0.42
N VAL A 20 17.16 -27.98 0.76
CA VAL A 20 17.42 -26.79 -0.06
C VAL A 20 18.24 -25.79 0.76
N HIS A 21 19.36 -25.34 0.21
CA HIS A 21 20.35 -24.52 0.93
C HIS A 21 20.82 -25.14 2.26
N GLY A 22 20.88 -26.48 2.31
CA GLY A 22 21.29 -27.25 3.49
C GLY A 22 20.23 -27.32 4.61
N GLN A 23 18.97 -26.98 4.32
CA GLN A 23 17.87 -27.07 5.27
C GLN A 23 16.76 -27.99 4.74
N PRO A 24 16.13 -28.82 5.59
CA PRO A 24 14.93 -29.58 5.22
C PRO A 24 13.79 -28.69 4.74
N VAL A 25 13.29 -28.93 3.53
CA VAL A 25 12.14 -28.22 2.96
C VAL A 25 11.19 -29.25 2.38
N VAL A 26 9.89 -29.11 2.66
CA VAL A 26 8.86 -29.96 2.07
C VAL A 26 8.84 -29.75 0.54
N SER A 27 9.20 -30.78 -0.21
CA SER A 27 9.25 -30.74 -1.67
C SER A 27 7.87 -30.46 -2.28
N GLY A 28 7.83 -29.81 -3.45
CA GLY A 28 6.58 -29.63 -4.21
C GLY A 28 5.90 -30.97 -4.53
N ALA A 29 6.69 -32.03 -4.68
CA ALA A 29 6.22 -33.39 -4.90
C ALA A 29 5.42 -33.96 -3.70
N CYS A 30 5.73 -33.55 -2.46
CA CYS A 30 4.93 -33.92 -1.29
C CYS A 30 3.50 -33.40 -1.41
N TYR A 31 3.33 -32.17 -1.88
CA TYR A 31 2.00 -31.58 -2.08
C TYR A 31 1.22 -32.34 -3.15
N MET A 32 1.88 -32.79 -4.22
CA MET A 32 1.23 -33.58 -5.27
C MET A 32 0.82 -34.96 -4.77
N SER A 33 1.66 -35.60 -3.95
CA SER A 33 1.33 -36.86 -3.27
C SER A 33 0.07 -36.70 -2.38
N MET A 34 -0.01 -35.63 -1.59
CA MET A 34 -1.20 -35.33 -0.77
C MET A 34 -2.46 -35.10 -1.63
N LEU A 35 -2.37 -34.25 -2.66
CA LEU A 35 -3.51 -33.93 -3.52
C LEU A 35 -4.02 -35.16 -4.28
N THR A 36 -3.12 -35.99 -4.80
CA THR A 36 -3.49 -37.23 -5.51
C THR A 36 -4.06 -38.28 -4.55
N GLY A 37 -3.52 -38.39 -3.33
CA GLY A 37 -4.07 -39.27 -2.29
C GLY A 37 -5.51 -38.89 -1.92
N VAL A 38 -5.78 -37.59 -1.75
CA VAL A 38 -7.13 -37.09 -1.48
C VAL A 38 -8.05 -37.27 -2.69
N ALA A 39 -7.59 -36.98 -3.90
CA ALA A 39 -8.35 -37.22 -5.13
C ALA A 39 -8.75 -38.71 -5.29
N ALA A 40 -7.85 -39.62 -4.92
CA ALA A 40 -8.10 -41.06 -4.94
C ALA A 40 -9.14 -41.49 -3.89
N ALA A 41 -9.09 -40.92 -2.68
CA ALA A 41 -10.00 -41.25 -1.59
C ALA A 41 -11.47 -40.82 -1.86
N GLU A 42 -11.68 -39.72 -2.57
CA GLU A 42 -13.03 -39.19 -2.83
C GLU A 42 -13.79 -39.97 -3.91
N SER A 43 -13.15 -40.26 -5.06
CA SER A 43 -13.83 -40.98 -6.16
C SER A 43 -12.91 -41.70 -7.15
N GLY A 44 -11.58 -41.54 -7.04
CA GLY A 44 -10.60 -42.18 -7.95
C GLY A 44 -10.64 -41.70 -9.40
N ARG A 45 -11.56 -40.78 -9.76
CA ARG A 45 -11.76 -40.23 -11.11
C ARG A 45 -11.74 -38.71 -11.09
N LEU A 46 -10.80 -38.15 -10.35
CA LEU A 46 -10.54 -36.71 -10.31
C LEU A 46 -9.18 -36.41 -10.92
N GLU A 47 -9.09 -35.29 -11.62
CA GLU A 47 -7.83 -34.69 -12.04
C GLU A 47 -7.57 -33.42 -11.26
N VAL A 48 -6.29 -33.11 -11.06
CA VAL A 48 -5.87 -31.91 -10.35
C VAL A 48 -5.50 -30.85 -11.40
N ARG A 49 -6.19 -29.71 -11.40
CA ARG A 49 -5.94 -28.58 -12.29
C ARG A 49 -5.43 -27.37 -11.51
N ASP A 50 -4.82 -26.44 -12.23
CA ASP A 50 -4.46 -25.09 -11.76
C ASP A 50 -3.68 -25.10 -10.44
N VAL A 51 -2.70 -26.02 -10.35
CA VAL A 51 -1.81 -26.10 -9.20
C VAL A 51 -0.92 -24.86 -9.18
N ALA A 52 -0.95 -24.11 -8.09
CA ALA A 52 -0.04 -23.01 -7.83
C ALA A 52 0.77 -23.29 -6.55
N PHE A 53 2.09 -23.23 -6.67
CA PHE A 53 3.01 -23.30 -5.53
C PHE A 53 3.26 -21.88 -5.02
N LEU A 54 2.64 -21.54 -3.89
CA LEU A 54 2.61 -20.18 -3.35
C LEU A 54 3.88 -19.88 -2.54
N GLN A 55 4.21 -20.76 -1.60
CA GLN A 55 5.33 -20.59 -0.67
C GLN A 55 5.96 -21.93 -0.27
N ALA A 56 7.28 -21.94 -0.11
CA ALA A 56 8.00 -23.09 0.43
C ALA A 56 7.64 -23.32 1.90
N LEU A 57 7.72 -24.58 2.35
CA LEU A 57 7.50 -24.97 3.74
C LEU A 57 8.79 -25.59 4.29
N PRO A 58 9.64 -24.81 4.98
CA PRO A 58 10.74 -25.36 5.76
C PRO A 58 10.21 -26.31 6.83
N VAL A 59 10.93 -27.40 7.10
CA VAL A 59 10.55 -28.36 8.16
C VAL A 59 11.25 -27.95 9.45
N PRO A 60 10.53 -27.42 10.45
CA PRO A 60 11.15 -27.04 11.73
C PRO A 60 11.51 -28.30 12.54
N ALA A 61 12.40 -28.13 13.52
CA ALA A 61 12.93 -29.25 14.31
C ALA A 61 11.84 -30.00 15.11
N ASP A 62 10.80 -29.29 15.54
CA ASP A 62 9.64 -29.79 16.27
C ASP A 62 8.48 -30.24 15.35
N GLY A 63 8.64 -30.11 14.03
CA GLY A 63 7.63 -30.44 13.03
C GLY A 63 6.53 -29.39 12.87
N VAL A 64 5.75 -29.51 11.79
CA VAL A 64 4.71 -28.54 11.44
C VAL A 64 3.38 -29.23 11.16
N THR A 65 2.30 -28.69 11.71
CA THR A 65 0.94 -29.16 11.39
C THR A 65 0.47 -28.52 10.09
N VAL A 66 -0.04 -29.33 9.17
CA VAL A 66 -0.61 -28.89 7.90
C VAL A 66 -2.06 -29.35 7.78
N GLN A 67 -2.87 -28.53 7.13
CA GLN A 67 -4.25 -28.85 6.79
C GLN A 67 -4.46 -28.72 5.29
N LEU A 68 -5.06 -29.73 4.67
CA LEU A 68 -5.53 -29.69 3.29
C LEU A 68 -7.05 -29.51 3.30
N ALA A 69 -7.51 -28.28 3.04
CA ALA A 69 -8.92 -27.92 3.00
C ALA A 69 -9.48 -28.11 1.59
N LEU A 70 -10.64 -28.75 1.48
CA LEU A 70 -11.42 -28.92 0.25
C LEU A 70 -12.74 -28.15 0.34
N GLN A 71 -12.91 -27.18 -0.56
CA GLN A 71 -14.11 -26.36 -0.67
C GLN A 71 -14.91 -26.74 -1.93
N PRO A 72 -16.19 -27.13 -1.78
CA PRO A 72 -17.05 -27.44 -2.91
C PRO A 72 -17.43 -26.21 -3.73
N GLN A 73 -17.41 -26.37 -5.05
CA GLN A 73 -17.89 -25.39 -6.03
C GLN A 73 -19.22 -25.84 -6.65
N ALA A 74 -19.95 -24.88 -7.21
CA ALA A 74 -21.27 -25.10 -7.82
C ALA A 74 -21.22 -26.00 -9.07
N ASP A 75 -20.09 -26.02 -9.78
CA ASP A 75 -19.84 -26.82 -10.99
C ASP A 75 -19.43 -28.29 -10.69
N GLY A 76 -19.39 -28.66 -9.41
CA GLY A 76 -18.97 -29.99 -8.97
C GLY A 76 -17.47 -30.14 -8.73
N SER A 77 -16.65 -29.14 -9.07
CA SER A 77 -15.22 -29.12 -8.73
C SER A 77 -15.00 -28.83 -7.24
N ARG A 78 -13.77 -29.05 -6.75
CA ARG A 78 -13.34 -28.72 -5.39
C ARG A 78 -12.08 -27.87 -5.42
N VAL A 79 -12.09 -26.71 -4.77
CA VAL A 79 -10.85 -25.96 -4.53
C VAL A 79 -10.13 -26.59 -3.35
N ALA A 80 -8.89 -26.98 -3.56
CA ALA A 80 -8.00 -27.60 -2.59
C ALA A 80 -6.92 -26.59 -2.16
N THR A 81 -6.80 -26.33 -0.86
CA THR A 81 -5.79 -25.43 -0.30
C THR A 81 -5.01 -26.13 0.80
N LEU A 82 -3.70 -26.25 0.65
CA LEU A 82 -2.81 -26.74 1.70
C LEU A 82 -2.25 -25.57 2.51
N ILE A 83 -2.50 -25.56 3.81
CA ILE A 83 -2.01 -24.57 4.76
C ILE A 83 -1.11 -25.21 5.83
N SER A 84 -0.14 -24.47 6.36
CA SER A 84 0.52 -24.80 7.63
C SER A 84 -0.10 -23.97 8.76
N LEU A 85 -0.28 -24.57 9.92
CA LEU A 85 -0.69 -23.86 11.14
C LEU A 85 0.54 -23.27 11.84
N GLY A 86 0.44 -22.01 12.26
CA GLY A 86 1.45 -21.34 13.06
C GLY A 86 1.44 -21.80 14.53
N THR A 87 2.40 -21.31 15.30
CA THR A 87 2.47 -21.55 16.75
C THR A 87 1.44 -20.73 17.53
N VAL A 88 0.84 -19.73 16.88
CA VAL A 88 -0.21 -18.87 17.43
C VAL A 88 -1.56 -19.30 16.85
N GLU A 89 -2.57 -19.38 17.71
CA GLU A 89 -3.93 -19.73 17.32
C GLU A 89 -4.47 -18.75 16.26
N GLY A 90 -4.92 -19.28 15.11
CA GLY A 90 -5.41 -18.50 13.98
C GLY A 90 -4.35 -18.05 12.96
N GLU A 91 -3.04 -18.22 13.24
CA GLU A 91 -2.01 -18.02 12.22
C GLU A 91 -1.95 -19.23 11.29
N TYR A 92 -2.06 -18.98 9.98
CA TYR A 92 -1.83 -20.01 8.97
C TYR A 92 -1.16 -19.43 7.73
N ARG A 93 -0.47 -20.28 6.96
CA ARG A 93 0.17 -19.92 5.70
C ARG A 93 -0.24 -20.88 4.61
N SER A 94 -0.63 -20.35 3.45
CA SER A 94 -0.99 -21.16 2.28
C SER A 94 0.25 -21.52 1.46
N HIS A 95 0.42 -22.80 1.16
CA HIS A 95 1.57 -23.32 0.42
C HIS A 95 1.22 -23.72 -1.00
N VAL A 96 0.07 -24.37 -1.19
CA VAL A 96 -0.41 -24.81 -2.49
C VAL A 96 -1.91 -24.59 -2.59
N THR A 97 -2.35 -24.13 -3.75
CA THR A 97 -3.75 -24.17 -4.18
C THR A 97 -3.88 -25.01 -5.45
N ALA A 98 -4.98 -25.72 -5.60
CA ALA A 98 -5.33 -26.48 -6.80
C ALA A 98 -6.84 -26.66 -6.90
N THR A 99 -7.33 -27.12 -8.05
CA THR A 99 -8.74 -27.46 -8.24
C THR A 99 -8.89 -28.93 -8.64
N LEU A 100 -9.71 -29.69 -7.92
CA LEU A 100 -10.04 -31.07 -8.25
C LEU A 100 -11.28 -31.10 -9.16
N HIS A 101 -11.12 -31.60 -10.37
CA HIS A 101 -12.19 -31.71 -11.37
C HIS A 101 -12.55 -33.17 -11.66
N PRO A 102 -13.82 -33.48 -11.97
CA PRO A 102 -14.18 -34.76 -12.58
C PRO A 102 -13.37 -35.02 -13.85
N LEU A 103 -12.95 -36.27 -14.04
CA LEU A 103 -12.09 -36.65 -15.16
C LEU A 103 -12.82 -36.48 -16.51
N GLU A 104 -12.27 -35.63 -17.39
CA GLU A 104 -12.68 -35.50 -18.80
C GLU A 104 -11.82 -36.41 -19.72
N GLU A 105 -12.31 -36.70 -20.93
CA GLU A 105 -11.66 -37.61 -21.89
C GLU A 105 -10.23 -37.20 -22.32
N SER A 106 -9.51 -38.21 -22.81
CA SER A 106 -8.04 -38.34 -22.80
C SER A 106 -7.26 -37.32 -23.62
N THR A 107 -6.07 -36.98 -23.13
CA THR A 107 -4.98 -36.38 -23.91
C THR A 107 -4.23 -37.44 -24.71
N ALA A 108 -3.67 -37.09 -25.87
CA ALA A 108 -2.79 -37.98 -26.63
C ALA A 108 -1.45 -38.17 -25.88
N LEU A 109 -1.00 -39.41 -25.76
CA LEU A 109 0.26 -39.79 -25.09
C LEU A 109 1.35 -40.05 -26.13
N THR A 110 2.60 -39.80 -25.76
CA THR A 110 3.74 -40.14 -26.60
C THR A 110 4.18 -41.57 -26.30
N ALA A 111 4.44 -42.37 -27.33
CA ALA A 111 4.89 -43.75 -27.19
C ALA A 111 6.34 -43.80 -26.66
N LEU A 112 6.64 -44.76 -25.76
CA LEU A 112 7.93 -44.82 -25.07
C LEU A 112 9.14 -44.98 -26.01
N ASP A 113 8.97 -45.71 -27.11
CA ASP A 113 10.00 -45.89 -28.14
C ASP A 113 10.37 -44.56 -28.82
N VAL A 114 9.38 -43.71 -29.09
CA VAL A 114 9.57 -42.35 -29.62
C VAL A 114 10.30 -41.47 -28.59
N CYS A 115 9.88 -41.52 -27.32
CA CYS A 115 10.50 -40.77 -26.23
C CYS A 115 11.98 -41.13 -26.07
N GLN A 116 12.29 -42.43 -26.08
CA GLN A 116 13.66 -42.93 -25.94
C GLN A 116 14.53 -42.57 -27.15
N ALA A 117 14.02 -42.73 -28.38
CA ALA A 117 14.72 -42.36 -29.60
C ALA A 117 15.06 -40.86 -29.65
N GLY A 118 14.21 -40.02 -29.05
CA GLY A 118 14.42 -38.57 -28.93
C GLY A 118 15.54 -38.14 -27.96
N CYS A 119 16.01 -39.05 -27.09
CA CYS A 119 17.00 -38.76 -26.05
C CYS A 119 18.27 -39.61 -26.21
N PRO A 120 19.10 -39.36 -27.24
CA PRO A 120 20.23 -40.23 -27.57
C PRO A 120 21.45 -40.07 -26.65
N GLN A 121 21.56 -38.98 -25.90
CA GLN A 121 22.75 -38.69 -25.09
C GLN A 121 22.55 -39.21 -23.66
N THR A 122 23.37 -40.15 -23.22
CA THR A 122 23.38 -40.60 -21.82
C THR A 122 23.92 -39.52 -20.89
N VAL A 123 23.25 -39.32 -19.75
CA VAL A 123 23.68 -38.41 -18.68
C VAL A 123 24.07 -39.26 -17.47
N ALA A 124 25.28 -39.05 -16.94
CA ALA A 124 25.69 -39.72 -15.71
C ALA A 124 24.83 -39.19 -14.54
N LEU A 125 24.34 -40.09 -13.69
CA LEU A 125 23.48 -39.71 -12.57
C LEU A 125 24.21 -38.84 -11.55
N ASP A 126 25.50 -39.13 -11.30
CA ASP A 126 26.33 -38.30 -10.41
C ASP A 126 26.46 -36.87 -10.93
N ASP A 127 26.58 -36.67 -12.25
CA ASP A 127 26.58 -35.33 -12.85
C ASP A 127 25.22 -34.64 -12.69
N HIS A 128 24.12 -35.39 -12.84
CA HIS A 128 22.77 -34.85 -12.67
C HIS A 128 22.51 -34.39 -11.23
N TYR A 129 22.83 -35.24 -10.25
CA TYR A 129 22.71 -34.89 -8.84
C TYR A 129 23.71 -33.82 -8.42
N GLY A 130 24.93 -33.82 -8.97
CA GLY A 130 25.91 -32.74 -8.77
C GLY A 130 25.39 -31.38 -9.25
N ARG A 131 24.72 -31.34 -10.41
CA ARG A 131 24.04 -30.13 -10.91
C ARG A 131 22.91 -29.65 -10.00
N LEU A 132 22.20 -30.55 -9.33
CA LEU A 132 21.19 -30.18 -8.34
C LEU A 132 21.86 -29.60 -7.08
N GLU A 133 22.95 -30.20 -6.61
CA GLU A 133 23.72 -29.73 -5.45
C GLU A 133 24.37 -28.35 -5.70
N GLU A 134 24.90 -28.10 -6.90
CA GLU A 134 25.39 -26.78 -7.34
C GLU A 134 24.29 -25.71 -7.27
N ARG A 135 23.03 -26.11 -7.43
CA ARG A 135 21.82 -25.27 -7.29
C ARG A 135 21.24 -25.31 -5.88
N HIS A 136 22.03 -25.78 -4.92
CA HIS A 136 21.68 -25.91 -3.52
C HIS A 136 20.49 -26.85 -3.23
N ILE A 137 20.18 -27.79 -4.12
CA ILE A 137 19.17 -28.83 -3.93
C ILE A 137 19.92 -30.16 -3.70
N ALA A 138 20.01 -30.61 -2.46
CA ALA A 138 20.63 -31.88 -2.12
C ALA A 138 19.54 -32.93 -1.84
N LEU A 139 19.55 -33.99 -2.66
CA LEU A 139 18.61 -35.10 -2.58
C LEU A 139 19.28 -36.33 -1.96
N GLY A 140 18.70 -36.81 -0.86
CA GLY A 140 19.06 -38.03 -0.14
C GLY A 140 18.43 -39.29 -0.73
N PRO A 141 18.70 -40.47 -0.14
CA PRO A 141 18.40 -41.77 -0.74
C PRO A 141 16.93 -41.97 -1.16
N GLN A 142 15.95 -41.50 -0.36
CA GLN A 142 14.52 -41.70 -0.69
C GLN A 142 14.03 -40.86 -1.88
N TYR A 143 14.83 -39.89 -2.35
CA TYR A 143 14.56 -39.07 -3.54
C TYR A 143 15.35 -39.53 -4.78
N ARG A 144 16.28 -40.50 -4.65
CA ARG A 144 17.14 -40.96 -5.76
C ARG A 144 16.55 -42.14 -6.53
N TRP A 145 15.40 -41.91 -7.19
CA TRP A 145 14.69 -42.95 -7.95
C TRP A 145 15.28 -43.27 -9.33
N MET A 146 16.14 -42.40 -9.88
CA MET A 146 16.70 -42.57 -11.23
C MET A 146 17.77 -43.66 -11.26
N THR A 147 17.68 -44.57 -12.23
CA THR A 147 18.67 -45.64 -12.48
C THR A 147 19.36 -45.51 -13.84
N ALA A 148 18.79 -44.73 -14.75
CA ALA A 148 19.39 -44.32 -16.01
C ALA A 148 18.74 -43.02 -16.47
N LEU A 149 19.51 -42.12 -17.08
CA LEU A 149 19.05 -40.84 -17.59
C LEU A 149 19.67 -40.58 -18.96
N SER A 150 18.87 -40.10 -19.89
CA SER A 150 19.32 -39.59 -21.18
C SER A 150 18.61 -38.29 -21.54
N ARG A 151 19.24 -37.50 -22.41
CA ARG A 151 18.71 -36.22 -22.88
C ARG A 151 18.75 -36.09 -24.41
N GLY A 152 17.87 -35.24 -24.91
CA GLY A 152 17.86 -34.70 -26.25
C GLY A 152 18.10 -33.19 -26.24
N THR A 153 17.56 -32.48 -27.23
CA THR A 153 17.71 -31.02 -27.37
C THR A 153 16.88 -30.24 -26.34
N ASP A 154 15.63 -30.66 -26.14
CA ASP A 154 14.63 -30.00 -25.29
C ASP A 154 13.85 -31.03 -24.44
N GLN A 155 14.40 -32.23 -24.29
CA GLN A 155 13.72 -33.35 -23.67
C GLN A 155 14.69 -34.23 -22.87
N ALA A 156 14.15 -34.94 -21.89
CA ALA A 156 14.87 -35.91 -21.08
C ALA A 156 14.02 -37.17 -20.86
N PHE A 157 14.70 -38.30 -20.76
CA PHE A 157 14.12 -39.62 -20.58
C PHE A 157 14.88 -40.36 -19.47
N CYS A 158 14.17 -40.95 -18.52
CA CYS A 158 14.80 -41.68 -17.43
C CYS A 158 14.09 -42.98 -17.09
N ARG A 159 14.87 -43.93 -16.56
CA ARG A 159 14.39 -45.17 -15.97
C ARG A 159 14.39 -45.04 -14.46
N LEU A 160 13.28 -45.35 -13.82
CA LEU A 160 13.04 -45.19 -12.40
C LEU A 160 12.81 -46.53 -11.72
N ARG A 161 13.35 -46.69 -10.50
CA ARG A 161 13.09 -47.84 -9.61
C ARG A 161 13.02 -47.36 -8.17
N ARG A 162 12.30 -48.10 -7.33
CA ARG A 162 12.25 -47.84 -5.90
C ARG A 162 13.66 -47.90 -5.29
N PRO A 163 14.10 -46.88 -4.51
CA PRO A 163 15.35 -46.93 -3.77
C PRO A 163 15.40 -48.11 -2.80
N ALA A 164 16.60 -48.67 -2.55
CA ALA A 164 16.76 -49.81 -1.65
C ALA A 164 16.48 -49.45 -0.18
N GLU A 165 16.69 -48.18 0.17
CA GLU A 165 16.49 -47.58 1.49
C GLU A 165 15.01 -47.31 1.79
N LEU A 166 14.14 -47.34 0.77
CA LEU A 166 12.70 -47.17 0.92
C LEU A 166 12.03 -48.55 0.99
N ASP A 167 11.51 -48.90 2.17
CA ASP A 167 10.83 -50.17 2.36
C ASP A 167 9.49 -50.23 1.60
N ALA A 168 9.12 -51.44 1.17
CA ALA A 168 7.95 -51.66 0.33
C ALA A 168 6.62 -51.29 1.00
N ALA A 169 6.52 -51.40 2.33
CA ALA A 169 5.29 -51.10 3.05
C ALA A 169 5.08 -49.59 3.17
N THR A 170 6.15 -48.85 3.45
CA THR A 170 6.15 -47.38 3.47
C THR A 170 5.85 -46.81 2.08
N ASP A 171 6.47 -47.34 1.02
CA ASP A 171 6.18 -46.92 -0.36
C ASP A 171 4.70 -47.10 -0.72
N ALA A 172 4.14 -48.27 -0.41
CA ALA A 172 2.74 -48.59 -0.67
C ALA A 172 1.74 -47.68 0.06
N ALA A 173 2.15 -47.01 1.15
CA ALA A 173 1.29 -46.12 1.92
C ALA A 173 1.05 -44.75 1.26
N TYR A 174 1.91 -44.30 0.34
CA TYR A 174 1.79 -42.99 -0.31
C TYR A 174 0.87 -42.96 -1.54
N GLY A 175 0.57 -44.13 -2.14
CA GLY A 175 -0.01 -44.22 -3.48
C GLY A 175 1.00 -43.80 -4.56
N LEU A 176 1.37 -42.52 -4.58
CA LEU A 176 2.55 -42.01 -5.30
C LEU A 176 3.55 -41.42 -4.32
N HIS A 177 4.73 -42.05 -4.22
CA HIS A 177 5.80 -41.57 -3.36
C HIS A 177 6.33 -40.19 -3.81
N PRO A 178 6.54 -39.22 -2.90
CA PRO A 178 7.07 -37.90 -3.26
C PRO A 178 8.39 -37.95 -4.04
N GLY A 179 9.34 -38.80 -3.64
CA GLY A 179 10.61 -38.96 -4.36
C GLY A 179 10.45 -39.44 -5.82
N LEU A 180 9.41 -40.21 -6.15
CA LEU A 180 9.12 -40.64 -7.52
C LEU A 180 8.61 -39.46 -8.37
N ILE A 181 7.75 -38.63 -7.79
CA ILE A 181 7.22 -37.42 -8.45
C ILE A 181 8.35 -36.39 -8.62
N ASP A 182 9.19 -36.22 -7.60
CA ASP A 182 10.31 -35.26 -7.64
C ASP A 182 11.36 -35.65 -8.69
N ALA A 183 11.64 -36.95 -8.85
CA ALA A 183 12.47 -37.44 -9.95
C ALA A 183 11.88 -37.09 -11.33
N CYS A 184 10.56 -37.03 -11.47
CA CYS A 184 9.93 -36.53 -12.70
C CYS A 184 10.21 -35.03 -12.90
N PHE A 185 10.14 -34.21 -11.83
CA PHE A 185 10.50 -32.79 -11.91
C PHE A 185 11.98 -32.58 -12.28
N GLY A 186 12.87 -33.43 -11.77
CA GLY A 186 14.31 -33.41 -12.06
C GLY A 186 14.66 -33.52 -13.55
N LEU A 187 13.79 -34.11 -14.38
CA LEU A 187 13.98 -34.18 -15.84
C LEU A 187 14.17 -32.80 -16.48
N MET A 188 13.57 -31.75 -15.90
CA MET A 188 13.73 -30.37 -16.36
C MET A 188 15.20 -29.93 -16.37
N ILE A 189 15.93 -30.25 -15.29
CA ILE A 189 17.35 -29.89 -15.12
C ILE A 189 18.25 -30.68 -16.08
N ALA A 190 17.82 -31.88 -16.49
CA ALA A 190 18.53 -32.68 -17.47
C ALA A 190 18.30 -32.18 -18.92
N ALA A 191 17.06 -31.78 -19.22
CA ALA A 191 16.62 -31.37 -20.55
C ALA A 191 17.09 -29.96 -20.96
N VAL A 192 17.19 -29.04 -20.00
CA VAL A 192 17.57 -27.64 -20.26
C VAL A 192 18.89 -27.32 -19.58
N ASP A 193 19.87 -26.85 -20.33
CA ASP A 193 21.09 -26.29 -19.74
C ASP A 193 20.74 -24.96 -19.09
N LEU A 194 20.96 -24.85 -17.77
CA LEU A 194 20.65 -23.69 -16.93
C LEU A 194 21.97 -23.12 -16.38
N ASP A 195 22.06 -21.81 -16.17
CA ASP A 195 23.27 -21.20 -15.60
C ASP A 195 23.51 -21.67 -14.14
N VAL A 196 24.77 -21.68 -13.70
CA VAL A 196 25.28 -22.41 -12.52
C VAL A 196 25.02 -21.69 -11.18
N ALA A 197 23.98 -20.87 -11.05
CA ALA A 197 23.77 -20.08 -9.82
C ALA A 197 22.32 -20.05 -9.29
N ASP A 198 21.36 -20.57 -10.04
CA ASP A 198 19.95 -20.35 -9.73
C ASP A 198 19.29 -21.60 -9.14
N THR A 199 18.72 -21.47 -7.93
CA THR A 199 17.86 -22.50 -7.32
C THR A 199 16.53 -22.52 -8.06
N PHE A 200 16.17 -23.67 -8.65
CA PHE A 200 14.89 -23.84 -9.34
C PHE A 200 13.86 -24.51 -8.43
N ILE A 201 12.64 -23.97 -8.41
CA ILE A 201 11.51 -24.56 -7.68
C ILE A 201 10.27 -24.67 -8.58
N PRO A 202 9.39 -25.66 -8.36
CA PRO A 202 8.09 -25.71 -9.01
C PRO A 202 7.28 -24.44 -8.72
N SER A 203 6.65 -23.85 -9.74
CA SER A 203 5.76 -22.68 -9.60
C SER A 203 4.31 -22.99 -9.91
N SER A 204 4.05 -23.80 -10.94
CA SER A 204 2.69 -24.20 -11.29
C SER A 204 2.63 -25.51 -12.08
N ILE A 205 1.48 -26.17 -12.04
CA ILE A 205 1.11 -27.30 -12.92
C ILE A 205 -0.31 -27.06 -13.40
N GLU A 206 -0.52 -26.96 -14.71
CA GLU A 206 -1.87 -26.74 -15.25
C GLU A 206 -2.76 -27.95 -15.07
N ARG A 207 -2.20 -29.14 -15.25
CA ARG A 207 -2.95 -30.39 -15.10
C ARG A 207 -2.06 -31.53 -14.64
N LEU A 208 -2.46 -32.19 -13.57
CA LEU A 208 -1.91 -33.45 -13.10
C LEU A 208 -3.00 -34.51 -13.15
N ARG A 209 -2.69 -35.63 -13.82
CA ARG A 209 -3.60 -36.78 -13.93
C ARG A 209 -2.89 -38.06 -13.54
N LEU A 210 -3.42 -38.72 -12.50
CA LEU A 210 -3.06 -40.06 -12.09
C LEU A 210 -3.93 -41.06 -12.86
N HIS A 211 -3.34 -41.83 -13.76
CA HIS A 211 -4.06 -42.80 -14.61
C HIS A 211 -4.25 -44.13 -13.90
N ARG A 212 -3.25 -44.56 -13.12
CA ARG A 212 -3.25 -45.79 -12.34
C ARG A 212 -2.17 -45.73 -11.27
N GLN A 213 -2.29 -46.58 -10.26
CA GLN A 213 -1.23 -46.76 -9.28
C GLN A 213 0.00 -47.45 -9.94
N PRO A 214 1.23 -47.07 -9.55
CA PRO A 214 2.43 -47.77 -10.01
C PRO A 214 2.42 -49.20 -9.47
N ALA A 215 2.38 -50.18 -10.38
CA ALA A 215 2.41 -51.61 -10.04
C ALA A 215 3.70 -52.31 -10.49
N ALA A 216 4.50 -51.65 -11.32
CA ALA A 216 5.72 -52.20 -11.88
C ALA A 216 6.95 -51.82 -11.03
N GLU A 217 7.90 -52.73 -10.91
CA GLU A 217 9.19 -52.47 -10.24
C GLU A 217 10.05 -51.46 -11.02
N THR A 218 9.86 -51.40 -12.34
CA THR A 218 10.53 -50.45 -13.23
C THR A 218 9.51 -49.51 -13.87
N LEU A 219 9.80 -48.21 -13.82
CA LEU A 219 9.01 -47.15 -14.42
C LEU A 219 9.88 -46.34 -15.40
N TRP A 220 9.23 -45.62 -16.30
CA TRP A 220 9.88 -44.82 -17.33
C TRP A 220 9.27 -43.42 -17.33
N ALA A 221 10.09 -42.38 -17.19
CA ALA A 221 9.62 -41.00 -17.29
C ALA A 221 10.25 -40.29 -18.48
N TRP A 222 9.45 -39.46 -19.12
CA TRP A 222 9.86 -38.61 -20.23
C TRP A 222 9.30 -37.21 -20.03
N GLY A 223 10.07 -36.19 -20.35
CA GLY A 223 9.58 -34.82 -20.34
C GLY A 223 10.20 -33.98 -21.44
N ARG A 224 9.43 -32.99 -21.92
CA ARG A 224 9.85 -32.01 -22.92
C ARG A 224 9.62 -30.61 -22.40
N PHE A 225 10.63 -29.76 -22.49
CA PHE A 225 10.72 -28.48 -21.79
C PHE A 225 11.22 -27.36 -22.69
N THR A 226 10.65 -26.17 -22.50
CA THR A 226 11.01 -24.95 -23.22
C THR A 226 11.34 -23.85 -22.23
N ARG A 227 12.43 -23.12 -22.46
CA ARG A 227 12.75 -21.89 -21.72
C ARG A 227 11.74 -20.79 -22.04
N GLN A 228 11.27 -20.07 -21.04
CA GLN A 228 10.36 -18.94 -21.24
C GLN A 228 11.13 -17.68 -21.70
N ALA A 229 10.48 -16.88 -22.54
CA ALA A 229 11.10 -15.72 -23.22
C ALA A 229 11.45 -14.56 -22.27
N ASP A 230 10.83 -14.48 -21.10
CA ASP A 230 11.10 -13.48 -20.07
C ASP A 230 12.36 -13.82 -19.23
N GLY A 231 13.00 -14.95 -19.51
CA GLY A 231 14.18 -15.43 -18.79
C GLY A 231 13.89 -15.96 -17.37
N GLY A 232 12.62 -15.99 -16.95
CA GLY A 232 12.23 -16.25 -15.56
C GLY A 232 11.95 -17.73 -15.21
N GLY A 233 11.80 -18.61 -16.20
CA GLY A 233 11.39 -19.99 -15.94
C GLY A 233 11.51 -20.97 -17.10
N VAL A 234 11.23 -22.23 -16.80
CA VAL A 234 11.18 -23.36 -17.75
C VAL A 234 9.80 -23.99 -17.64
N ARG A 235 9.19 -24.29 -18.78
CA ARG A 235 7.86 -24.91 -18.84
C ARG A 235 7.91 -26.19 -19.67
N GLY A 236 7.23 -27.24 -19.25
CA GLY A 236 7.19 -28.50 -19.98
C GLY A 236 6.07 -29.44 -19.57
N ASP A 237 5.97 -30.53 -20.31
CA ASP A 237 5.05 -31.64 -20.04
C ASP A 237 5.88 -32.88 -19.65
N ILE A 238 5.36 -33.67 -18.71
CA ILE A 238 6.02 -34.88 -18.19
C ILE A 238 5.05 -36.05 -18.21
N GLN A 239 5.52 -37.20 -18.67
CA GLN A 239 4.80 -38.45 -18.75
C GLN A 239 5.59 -39.55 -18.01
N LEU A 240 4.93 -40.23 -17.08
CA LEU A 240 5.45 -41.41 -16.38
C LEU A 240 4.65 -42.64 -16.84
N CYS A 241 5.34 -43.70 -17.22
CA CYS A 241 4.78 -44.96 -17.70
C CYS A 241 5.30 -46.16 -16.88
N GLY A 242 4.53 -47.24 -16.92
CA GLY A 242 4.99 -48.56 -16.48
C GLY A 242 5.82 -49.26 -17.55
N ASP A 243 6.37 -50.42 -17.20
CA ASP A 243 7.17 -51.25 -18.12
C ASP A 243 6.36 -51.82 -19.30
N ASP A 244 5.03 -51.88 -19.15
CA ASP A 244 4.07 -52.22 -20.21
C ASP A 244 3.78 -51.05 -21.17
N GLY A 245 4.41 -49.89 -20.98
CA GLY A 245 4.21 -48.68 -21.78
C GLY A 245 2.95 -47.88 -21.43
N MET A 246 2.13 -48.36 -20.50
CA MET A 246 0.88 -47.69 -20.14
C MET A 246 1.15 -46.54 -19.15
N PRO A 247 0.45 -45.39 -19.29
CA PRO A 247 0.67 -44.22 -18.45
C PRO A 247 0.33 -44.50 -16.98
N VAL A 248 1.12 -43.92 -16.08
CA VAL A 248 0.92 -43.90 -14.63
C VAL A 248 0.53 -42.49 -14.21
N LEU A 249 1.32 -41.48 -14.61
CA LEU A 249 1.11 -40.08 -14.25
C LEU A 249 1.40 -39.19 -15.47
N THR A 250 0.60 -38.16 -15.69
CA THR A 250 0.90 -37.09 -16.65
C THR A 250 0.81 -35.73 -15.98
N LEU A 251 1.81 -34.89 -16.22
CA LEU A 251 1.89 -33.50 -15.80
C LEU A 251 1.92 -32.63 -17.05
N MET A 252 0.94 -31.75 -17.22
CA MET A 252 0.90 -30.78 -18.31
C MET A 252 1.13 -29.38 -17.79
N GLY A 253 1.90 -28.60 -18.54
CA GLY A 253 2.21 -27.21 -18.20
C GLY A 253 2.96 -27.07 -16.88
N PHE A 254 3.79 -28.06 -16.52
CA PHE A 254 4.67 -27.95 -15.36
C PHE A 254 5.65 -26.80 -15.60
N THR A 255 5.64 -25.83 -14.69
CA THR A 255 6.50 -24.65 -14.76
C THR A 255 7.41 -24.62 -13.55
N GLY A 256 8.71 -24.48 -13.78
CA GLY A 256 9.73 -24.22 -12.78
C GLY A 256 10.29 -22.82 -12.94
N ARG A 257 10.56 -22.13 -11.83
CA ARG A 257 11.13 -20.78 -11.83
C ARG A 257 12.36 -20.69 -10.93
N VAL A 258 13.19 -19.68 -11.18
CA VAL A 258 14.28 -19.32 -10.28
C VAL A 258 13.73 -18.73 -8.97
N ALA A 259 14.30 -19.13 -7.83
CA ALA A 259 13.98 -18.58 -6.52
C ALA A 259 15.25 -18.24 -5.73
N ARG A 260 15.18 -17.14 -4.96
CA ARG A 260 16.27 -16.73 -4.05
C ARG A 260 16.21 -17.51 -2.74
N ARG A 261 17.36 -17.66 -2.07
CA ARG A 261 17.50 -18.35 -0.78
C ARG A 261 16.43 -17.97 0.24
N GLU A 262 16.13 -16.68 0.37
CA GLU A 262 15.17 -16.12 1.33
C GLU A 262 13.73 -16.58 1.02
N GLN A 263 13.36 -16.68 -0.25
CA GLN A 263 12.05 -17.15 -0.68
C GLN A 263 11.86 -18.65 -0.41
N VAL A 264 12.94 -19.42 -0.40
CA VAL A 264 12.93 -20.87 -0.20
C VAL A 264 12.95 -21.24 1.29
N LEU A 265 13.71 -20.50 2.11
CA LEU A 265 13.85 -20.80 3.54
C LEU A 265 12.72 -20.22 4.42
N GLY A 266 11.70 -19.59 3.84
CA GLY A 266 10.59 -19.00 4.59
C GLY A 266 10.98 -17.80 5.46
N THR A 267 12.25 -17.41 5.46
CA THR A 267 12.74 -16.11 5.94
C THR A 267 12.44 -15.11 4.85
N GLY A 268 11.19 -14.62 4.78
CA GLY A 268 10.79 -13.64 3.77
C GLY A 268 11.81 -12.50 3.64
N PRO A 269 11.96 -11.88 2.47
CA PRO A 269 12.95 -10.83 2.25
C PRO A 269 12.82 -9.76 3.34
N ALA A 270 13.96 -9.33 3.89
CA ALA A 270 14.01 -8.24 4.85
C ALA A 270 13.24 -7.04 4.26
N LEU A 271 12.30 -6.49 5.02
CA LEU A 271 11.53 -5.33 4.59
C LEU A 271 12.52 -4.20 4.29
N PRO A 272 12.53 -3.64 3.06
CA PRO A 272 13.36 -2.48 2.78
C PRO A 272 12.97 -1.31 3.68
N LEU A 273 13.97 -0.70 4.29
CA LEU A 273 13.82 0.51 5.09
C LEU A 273 14.39 1.70 4.34
N TYR A 274 13.83 2.87 4.60
CA TYR A 274 14.19 4.10 3.90
C TYR A 274 14.39 5.24 4.90
N ARG A 275 15.15 6.25 4.48
CA ARG A 275 15.27 7.54 5.19
C ARG A 275 15.13 8.69 4.21
N LEU A 276 14.71 9.84 4.71
CA LEU A 276 14.83 11.09 3.97
C LEU A 276 16.27 11.60 4.05
N ASP A 277 16.80 12.02 2.91
CA ASP A 277 18.11 12.61 2.75
C ASP A 277 17.95 13.98 2.10
N TRP A 278 18.50 15.02 2.72
CA TRP A 278 18.38 16.40 2.24
C TRP A 278 19.57 16.76 1.37
N GLN A 279 19.34 16.86 0.07
CA GLN A 279 20.41 17.06 -0.92
C GLN A 279 20.43 18.50 -1.37
N ALA A 280 21.63 19.03 -1.64
CA ALA A 280 21.77 20.36 -2.23
C ALA A 280 21.60 20.26 -3.74
N ASP A 281 20.74 21.11 -4.30
CA ASP A 281 20.61 21.31 -5.74
C ASP A 281 20.99 22.76 -6.09
N ALA A 282 21.47 22.97 -7.32
CA ALA A 282 21.66 24.32 -7.85
C ALA A 282 20.28 25.01 -8.02
N PRO A 283 20.21 26.35 -7.88
CA PRO A 283 18.98 27.07 -8.18
C PRO A 283 18.55 26.79 -9.62
N PRO A 284 17.26 26.48 -9.86
CA PRO A 284 16.77 26.30 -11.22
C PRO A 284 16.95 27.61 -12.00
N GLN A 285 17.29 27.49 -13.27
CA GLN A 285 17.45 28.64 -14.17
C GLN A 285 16.11 29.19 -14.70
N THR A 286 14.99 28.60 -14.28
CA THR A 286 13.64 28.96 -14.69
C THR A 286 12.95 29.81 -13.62
N GLU A 287 12.48 30.99 -14.02
CA GLU A 287 11.60 31.85 -13.20
C GLU A 287 10.28 31.14 -12.92
N ALA A 288 9.75 31.32 -11.71
CA ALA A 288 8.44 30.82 -11.34
C ALA A 288 7.34 31.68 -11.98
N PRO A 289 6.23 31.07 -12.47
CA PRO A 289 5.06 31.86 -12.86
C PRO A 289 4.56 32.66 -11.65
N THR A 290 4.52 33.98 -11.79
CA THR A 290 4.13 34.89 -10.73
C THR A 290 2.61 35.09 -10.74
N PRO A 291 1.91 34.93 -9.60
CA PRO A 291 0.51 35.28 -9.48
C PRO A 291 0.25 36.76 -9.81
N GLY A 292 -0.91 37.06 -10.37
CA GLY A 292 -1.33 38.44 -10.65
C GLY A 292 -1.64 39.26 -9.38
N ALA A 293 -1.95 38.58 -8.27
CA ALA A 293 -2.14 39.18 -6.95
C ALA A 293 -1.56 38.29 -5.85
N TRP A 294 -1.18 38.89 -4.72
CA TRP A 294 -0.68 38.20 -3.54
C TRP A 294 -1.55 38.50 -2.30
N LEU A 295 -1.64 37.51 -1.42
CA LEU A 295 -2.19 37.64 -0.07
C LEU A 295 -1.22 36.99 0.93
N VAL A 296 -0.83 37.73 1.96
CA VAL A 296 0.02 37.22 3.04
C VAL A 296 -0.82 36.94 4.28
N LEU A 297 -0.85 35.68 4.70
CA LEU A 297 -1.38 35.31 6.02
C LEU A 297 -0.24 35.43 7.03
N ALA A 298 -0.20 36.57 7.71
CA ALA A 298 0.95 37.04 8.47
C ALA A 298 1.09 36.34 9.82
N ASP A 299 2.35 36.10 10.19
CA ASP A 299 2.78 35.77 11.55
C ASP A 299 2.68 36.99 12.49
N SER A 300 2.67 36.72 13.78
CA SER A 300 2.67 37.73 14.85
C SER A 300 4.04 38.38 15.09
N HIS A 301 5.11 37.82 14.53
CA HIS A 301 6.46 38.33 14.74
C HIS A 301 6.81 39.50 13.80
N GLY A 302 6.12 39.65 12.66
CA GLY A 302 6.25 40.79 11.75
C GLY A 302 6.94 40.47 10.42
N LEU A 303 7.33 39.22 10.16
CA LEU A 303 7.92 38.85 8.86
C LEU A 303 6.89 39.05 7.73
N GLY A 304 5.63 38.69 7.97
CA GLY A 304 4.56 38.84 7.00
C GLY A 304 4.24 40.28 6.62
N GLU A 305 4.44 41.24 7.52
CA GLU A 305 4.29 42.66 7.19
C GLU A 305 5.40 43.15 6.26
N VAL A 306 6.64 42.74 6.52
CA VAL A 306 7.80 43.06 5.66
C VAL A 306 7.62 42.46 4.27
N VAL A 307 7.23 41.18 4.19
CA VAL A 307 7.00 40.49 2.92
C VAL A 307 5.83 41.12 2.15
N ALA A 308 4.72 41.43 2.82
CA ALA A 308 3.58 42.09 2.19
C ALA A 308 3.92 43.49 1.66
N ALA A 309 4.74 44.26 2.38
CA ALA A 309 5.22 45.55 1.93
C ALA A 309 6.08 45.43 0.65
N LYS A 310 7.00 44.45 0.61
CA LYS A 310 7.84 44.18 -0.57
C LYS A 310 7.05 43.67 -1.78
N LEU A 311 6.01 42.87 -1.55
CA LEU A 311 5.09 42.39 -2.59
C LEU A 311 4.01 43.41 -2.95
N ALA A 312 3.95 44.55 -2.26
CA ALA A 312 2.90 45.56 -2.38
C ALA A 312 1.48 44.96 -2.32
N CYS A 313 1.23 44.10 -1.32
CA CYS A 313 0.00 43.33 -1.21
C CYS A 313 -0.62 43.40 0.19
N ARG A 314 -1.79 42.79 0.34
CA ARG A 314 -2.51 42.75 1.61
C ARG A 314 -1.90 41.71 2.55
N SER A 315 -1.68 42.10 3.80
CA SER A 315 -1.43 41.17 4.91
C SER A 315 -2.65 41.04 5.81
N VAL A 316 -2.89 39.82 6.31
CA VAL A 316 -3.98 39.51 7.24
C VAL A 316 -3.42 38.66 8.37
N PRO A 317 -3.64 39.02 9.65
CA PRO A 317 -3.23 38.17 10.77
C PRO A 317 -3.87 36.79 10.68
N ILE A 318 -3.09 35.73 10.90
CA ILE A 318 -3.55 34.35 10.74
C ILE A 318 -4.75 33.98 11.63
N ASN A 319 -4.82 34.58 12.81
CA ASN A 319 -5.89 34.36 13.80
C ASN A 319 -7.09 35.30 13.62
N SER A 320 -7.18 36.00 12.48
CA SER A 320 -8.29 36.89 12.18
C SER A 320 -9.62 36.12 12.15
N PRO A 321 -10.67 36.57 12.88
CA PRO A 321 -11.99 35.93 12.81
C PRO A 321 -12.65 36.10 11.44
N ALA A 322 -12.15 37.03 10.61
CA ALA A 322 -12.63 37.26 9.26
C ALA A 322 -11.84 36.49 8.19
N LEU A 323 -10.89 35.62 8.55
CA LEU A 323 -9.97 34.96 7.61
C LEU A 323 -10.72 34.27 6.46
N GLU A 324 -11.73 33.46 6.75
CA GLU A 324 -12.52 32.77 5.73
C GLU A 324 -13.19 33.73 4.73
N GLN A 325 -13.72 34.84 5.24
CA GLN A 325 -14.37 35.84 4.39
C GLN A 325 -13.34 36.53 3.51
N VAL A 326 -12.19 36.92 4.06
CA VAL A 326 -11.11 37.54 3.30
C VAL A 326 -10.59 36.59 2.22
N LEU A 327 -10.40 35.30 2.53
CA LEU A 327 -9.98 34.32 1.54
C LEU A 327 -10.96 34.21 0.36
N ARG A 328 -12.28 34.25 0.61
CA ARG A 328 -13.30 34.24 -0.45
C ARG A 328 -13.31 35.52 -1.28
N ASP A 329 -13.17 36.66 -0.62
CA ASP A 329 -13.20 37.96 -1.29
C ASP A 329 -11.97 38.13 -2.20
N GLU A 330 -10.78 37.77 -1.72
CA GLU A 330 -9.53 37.89 -2.47
C GLU A 330 -9.45 36.90 -3.64
N THR A 331 -9.92 35.65 -3.47
CA THR A 331 -9.97 34.69 -4.59
C THR A 331 -10.95 35.14 -5.69
N THR A 332 -12.03 35.82 -5.31
CA THR A 332 -12.98 36.41 -6.26
C THR A 332 -12.38 37.63 -6.95
N ALA A 333 -11.72 38.52 -6.20
CA ALA A 333 -11.16 39.77 -6.70
C ALA A 333 -9.96 39.56 -7.64
N ALA A 334 -9.13 38.53 -7.40
CA ALA A 334 -7.94 38.25 -8.21
C ALA A 334 -8.26 37.99 -9.70
N GLY A 335 -9.50 37.56 -10.02
CA GLY A 335 -9.96 37.36 -11.39
C GLY A 335 -9.01 36.46 -12.20
N ARG A 336 -8.89 36.68 -13.51
CA ARG A 336 -8.06 35.83 -14.39
C ARG A 336 -6.55 35.90 -14.11
N GLY A 337 -6.07 36.90 -13.36
CA GLY A 337 -4.67 37.04 -12.99
C GLY A 337 -4.20 36.04 -11.94
N GLY A 338 -5.16 35.46 -11.19
CA GLY A 338 -4.90 34.45 -10.17
C GLY A 338 -4.31 34.97 -8.87
N LEU A 339 -4.51 34.21 -7.79
CA LEU A 339 -4.10 34.58 -6.43
C LEU A 339 -2.99 33.68 -5.89
N GLY A 340 -1.92 34.30 -5.43
CA GLY A 340 -0.90 33.65 -4.61
C GLY A 340 -1.14 33.86 -3.12
N ILE A 341 -1.23 32.79 -2.34
CA ILE A 341 -1.35 32.86 -0.88
C ILE A 341 -0.06 32.41 -0.23
N LEU A 342 0.55 33.29 0.57
CA LEU A 342 1.72 32.99 1.38
C LEU A 342 1.29 32.82 2.85
N HIS A 343 1.44 31.61 3.37
CA HIS A 343 1.04 31.26 4.73
C HIS A 343 2.25 31.29 5.68
N LEU A 344 2.35 32.33 6.50
CA LEU A 344 3.43 32.53 7.48
C LEU A 344 3.01 32.21 8.93
N GLY A 345 1.72 31.98 9.19
CA GLY A 345 1.21 31.70 10.55
C GLY A 345 1.82 30.49 11.26
N ASN A 346 2.48 29.58 10.53
CA ASN A 346 3.23 28.49 11.15
C ASN A 346 4.40 29.00 12.01
N LEU A 347 4.94 30.18 11.70
CA LEU A 347 6.09 30.76 12.40
C LEU A 347 5.78 31.16 13.85
N ASP A 348 4.49 31.30 14.18
CA ASP A 348 4.00 31.57 15.54
C ASP A 348 3.86 30.29 16.39
N ILE A 349 4.15 29.12 15.83
CA ILE A 349 4.10 27.85 16.55
C ILE A 349 5.43 27.65 17.28
N ASP A 350 5.39 27.72 18.61
CA ASP A 350 6.55 27.54 19.48
C ASP A 350 6.83 26.05 19.76
N ALA A 351 8.07 25.75 20.18
CA ALA A 351 8.47 24.39 20.60
C ALA A 351 7.74 23.91 21.87
N SER A 352 7.29 24.81 22.76
CA SER A 352 6.69 24.46 24.06
C SER A 352 5.17 24.28 24.08
N THR A 353 4.46 24.52 22.96
CA THR A 353 2.98 24.57 22.87
C THR A 353 2.43 23.84 21.62
N ALA A 354 3.16 22.80 21.20
CA ALA A 354 3.19 22.38 19.80
C ALA A 354 1.89 21.84 19.16
N PRO A 355 1.00 21.05 19.82
CA PRO A 355 -0.12 20.45 19.09
C PRO A 355 -1.31 21.39 18.85
N ALA A 356 -1.74 22.12 19.88
CA ALA A 356 -2.90 23.00 19.80
C ALA A 356 -2.64 24.19 18.85
N GLN A 357 -1.47 24.82 18.96
CA GLN A 357 -1.05 25.89 18.04
C GLN A 357 -0.91 25.37 16.61
N ALA A 358 -0.34 24.18 16.40
CA ALA A 358 -0.24 23.60 15.06
C ALA A 358 -1.60 23.43 14.37
N ARG A 359 -2.66 23.13 15.14
CA ARG A 359 -4.01 23.08 14.59
C ARG A 359 -4.56 24.45 14.25
N THR A 360 -4.45 25.41 15.16
CA THR A 360 -5.13 26.71 15.05
C THR A 360 -4.39 27.72 14.16
N LEU A 361 -3.07 27.69 14.16
CA LEU A 361 -2.21 28.64 13.43
C LEU A 361 -1.64 28.04 12.13
N GLY A 362 -1.57 26.72 12.02
CA GLY A 362 -1.04 26.01 10.86
C GLY A 362 -2.13 25.32 10.04
N LEU A 363 -2.62 24.18 10.52
CA LEU A 363 -3.47 23.28 9.73
C LEU A 363 -4.81 23.88 9.31
N ALA A 364 -5.55 24.50 10.23
CA ALA A 364 -6.87 25.04 9.90
C ALA A 364 -6.79 26.20 8.90
N PRO A 365 -5.94 27.22 9.09
CA PRO A 365 -5.79 28.29 8.10
C PRO A 365 -5.24 27.81 6.75
N ALA A 366 -4.27 26.88 6.75
CA ALA A 366 -3.76 26.28 5.51
C ALA A 366 -4.83 25.48 4.75
N LEU A 367 -5.67 24.74 5.46
CA LEU A 367 -6.81 24.03 4.88
C LEU A 367 -7.82 25.00 4.27
N LEU A 368 -8.19 26.07 4.99
CA LEU A 368 -9.11 27.09 4.51
C LEU A 368 -8.58 27.79 3.25
N ALA A 369 -7.30 28.14 3.23
CA ALA A 369 -6.66 28.73 2.06
C ALA A 369 -6.68 27.78 0.85
N ALA A 370 -6.35 26.50 1.07
CA ALA A 370 -6.39 25.49 0.02
C ALA A 370 -7.82 25.27 -0.52
N GLN A 371 -8.82 25.22 0.36
CA GLN A 371 -10.24 25.07 -0.01
C GLN A 371 -10.74 26.30 -0.80
N ALA A 372 -10.36 27.52 -0.37
CA ALA A 372 -10.74 28.74 -1.07
C ALA A 372 -10.13 28.81 -2.48
N LEU A 373 -8.84 28.46 -2.62
CA LEU A 373 -8.17 28.41 -3.92
C LEU A 373 -8.74 27.31 -4.83
N ALA A 374 -9.03 26.12 -4.28
CA ALA A 374 -9.60 25.01 -5.04
C ALA A 374 -11.05 25.28 -5.50
N ALA A 375 -11.80 26.10 -4.76
CA ALA A 375 -13.16 26.51 -5.13
C ALA A 375 -13.19 27.69 -6.12
N ALA A 376 -12.07 28.40 -6.31
CA ALA A 376 -12.00 29.56 -7.18
C ALA A 376 -12.04 29.17 -8.66
N ALA A 377 -12.69 29.99 -9.49
CA ALA A 377 -12.66 29.83 -10.94
C ALA A 377 -11.33 30.29 -11.57
N ALA A 378 -10.56 31.08 -10.83
CA ALA A 378 -9.26 31.63 -11.21
C ALA A 378 -8.11 30.69 -10.83
N PRO A 379 -6.98 30.72 -11.56
CA PRO A 379 -5.78 30.00 -11.13
C PRO A 379 -5.28 30.53 -9.78
N GLY A 380 -4.67 29.65 -8.99
CA GLY A 380 -4.15 30.01 -7.67
C GLY A 380 -2.87 29.27 -7.34
N ALA A 381 -2.17 29.71 -6.30
CA ALA A 381 -0.99 29.02 -5.78
C ALA A 381 -0.85 29.25 -4.27
N LEU A 382 -0.33 28.25 -3.57
CA LEU A 382 -0.19 28.23 -2.12
C LEU A 382 1.25 27.95 -1.71
N TRP A 383 1.79 28.79 -0.84
CA TRP A 383 3.10 28.60 -0.22
C TRP A 383 2.94 28.49 1.28
N LEU A 384 3.37 27.35 1.83
CA LEU A 384 3.35 27.06 3.25
C LEU A 384 4.77 27.23 3.78
N VAL A 385 4.99 28.25 4.60
CA VAL A 385 6.31 28.58 5.12
C VAL A 385 6.42 28.09 6.55
N THR A 386 7.56 27.48 6.87
CA THR A 386 7.93 27.05 8.21
C THR A 386 9.35 27.52 8.53
N ARG A 387 9.81 27.39 9.78
CA ARG A 387 11.19 27.67 10.20
C ARG A 387 11.69 26.54 11.08
N GLY A 388 12.72 25.84 10.62
CA GLY A 388 13.28 24.70 11.35
C GLY A 388 12.28 23.56 11.60
N ALA A 389 11.27 23.38 10.76
CA ALA A 389 10.31 22.28 10.87
C ALA A 389 10.86 20.96 10.35
N GLN A 390 11.92 21.00 9.54
CA GLN A 390 12.55 19.83 8.94
C GLN A 390 13.96 19.63 9.47
N ALA A 391 14.30 18.37 9.80
CA ALA A 391 15.65 17.94 10.14
C ALA A 391 16.55 17.87 8.89
N ALA A 392 16.72 19.01 8.22
CA ALA A 392 17.47 19.11 6.96
C ALA A 392 18.99 18.99 7.14
N THR A 393 19.46 19.13 8.38
CA THR A 393 20.86 18.92 8.77
C THR A 393 20.92 18.09 10.06
N ASP A 394 21.96 17.27 10.18
CA ASP A 394 22.11 16.36 11.32
C ASP A 394 22.24 17.12 12.64
N GLY A 395 21.49 16.68 13.66
CA GLY A 395 21.53 17.26 15.01
C GLY A 395 20.84 18.61 15.17
N GLN A 396 20.19 19.13 14.11
CA GLN A 396 19.41 20.37 14.20
C GLN A 396 18.17 20.18 15.10
N ALA A 397 17.89 21.15 15.97
CA ALA A 397 16.62 21.22 16.68
C ALA A 397 15.45 21.45 15.70
N VAL A 398 14.29 20.86 15.99
CA VAL A 398 13.14 20.85 15.09
C VAL A 398 11.88 21.33 15.81
N THR A 399 11.12 22.23 15.17
CA THR A 399 9.81 22.66 15.66
C THR A 399 8.71 21.75 15.12
N ALA A 400 8.45 20.63 15.81
CA ALA A 400 7.56 19.57 15.34
C ALA A 400 6.13 20.04 15.00
N GLY A 401 5.60 21.06 15.69
CA GLY A 401 4.27 21.61 15.39
C GLY A 401 4.15 22.13 13.95
N GLN A 402 5.21 22.76 13.44
CA GLN A 402 5.25 23.32 12.10
C GLN A 402 5.34 22.24 11.00
N ALA A 403 5.80 21.03 11.32
CA ALA A 403 5.89 19.95 10.34
C ALA A 403 4.51 19.43 9.88
N THR A 404 3.44 19.74 10.61
CA THR A 404 2.08 19.31 10.27
C THR A 404 1.62 19.75 8.88
N VAL A 405 1.93 21.00 8.49
CA VAL A 405 1.55 21.53 7.17
C VAL A 405 2.29 20.86 6.02
N TRP A 406 3.42 20.21 6.28
CA TRP A 406 4.14 19.43 5.27
C TRP A 406 3.38 18.15 4.91
N GLY A 407 2.82 17.46 5.90
CA GLY A 407 1.95 16.30 5.67
C GLY A 407 0.68 16.68 4.92
N LEU A 408 0.06 17.81 5.28
CA LEU A 408 -1.09 18.37 4.55
C LEU A 408 -0.75 18.68 3.08
N ALA A 409 0.38 19.35 2.83
CA ALA A 409 0.80 19.74 1.49
C ALA A 409 1.02 18.55 0.55
N LYS A 410 1.56 17.43 1.06
CA LYS A 410 1.74 16.19 0.29
C LYS A 410 0.41 15.65 -0.22
N VAL A 411 -0.64 15.66 0.61
CA VAL A 411 -1.98 15.22 0.21
C VAL A 411 -2.63 16.24 -0.73
N LEU A 412 -2.48 17.54 -0.43
CA LEU A 412 -3.00 18.61 -1.27
C LEU A 412 -2.51 18.50 -2.72
N ARG A 413 -1.20 18.28 -2.92
CA ARG A 413 -0.63 18.12 -4.27
C ARG A 413 -1.17 16.90 -5.03
N LEU A 414 -1.59 15.85 -4.31
CA LEU A 414 -2.20 14.66 -4.93
C LEU A 414 -3.68 14.90 -5.26
N GLU A 415 -4.43 15.56 -4.37
CA GLU A 415 -5.86 15.82 -4.57
C GLU A 415 -6.14 17.01 -5.50
N GLN A 416 -5.24 17.98 -5.57
CA GLN A 416 -5.36 19.19 -6.39
C GLN A 416 -4.08 19.43 -7.22
N PRO A 417 -3.75 18.58 -8.21
CA PRO A 417 -2.50 18.71 -8.98
C PRO A 417 -2.40 20.01 -9.78
N SER A 418 -3.54 20.61 -10.12
CA SER A 418 -3.64 21.90 -10.81
C SER A 418 -3.42 23.11 -9.91
N LEU A 419 -3.36 22.92 -8.58
CA LEU A 419 -3.06 23.96 -7.60
C LEU A 419 -1.60 23.83 -7.13
N PRO A 420 -0.66 24.64 -7.67
CA PRO A 420 0.70 24.68 -7.17
C PRO A 420 0.75 24.90 -5.66
N CYS A 421 1.38 23.95 -4.96
CA CYS A 421 1.57 24.03 -3.51
C CYS A 421 3.03 23.73 -3.15
N ARG A 422 3.71 24.70 -2.54
CA ARG A 422 5.12 24.59 -2.12
C ARG A 422 5.25 24.70 -0.61
N THR A 423 6.15 23.91 -0.04
CA THR A 423 6.58 24.04 1.36
C THR A 423 8.01 24.56 1.42
N ILE A 424 8.24 25.63 2.18
CA ILE A 424 9.54 26.29 2.32
C ILE A 424 9.90 26.35 3.80
N ASP A 425 10.97 25.66 4.19
CA ASP A 425 11.51 25.70 5.55
C ASP A 425 12.67 26.69 5.65
N LEU A 426 12.42 27.82 6.29
CA LEU A 426 13.39 28.86 6.58
C LEU A 426 14.47 28.35 7.55
N ASP A 427 15.65 28.95 7.43
CA ASP A 427 16.79 28.64 8.28
C ASP A 427 16.59 29.23 9.68
N PRO A 428 16.48 28.43 10.75
CA PRO A 428 16.35 28.94 12.11
C PRO A 428 17.57 29.75 12.58
N ALA A 429 18.72 29.66 11.90
CA ALA A 429 19.90 30.48 12.19
C ALA A 429 19.88 31.87 11.54
N THR A 430 18.92 32.16 10.63
CA THR A 430 18.83 33.49 10.01
C THR A 430 18.39 34.53 11.04
N THR A 431 19.12 35.64 11.13
CA THR A 431 18.80 36.76 12.02
C THR A 431 18.34 37.97 11.22
N GLY A 432 17.20 38.56 11.62
CA GLY A 432 16.67 39.78 11.02
C GLY A 432 15.60 39.53 9.95
N GLN A 433 14.48 40.23 10.08
CA GLN A 433 13.28 40.02 9.27
C GLN A 433 13.46 40.45 7.81
N GLU A 434 14.22 41.51 7.55
CA GLU A 434 14.51 41.98 6.19
C GLU A 434 15.28 40.92 5.40
N THR A 435 16.35 40.38 5.98
CA THR A 435 17.17 39.34 5.32
C THR A 435 16.40 38.04 5.12
N GLU A 436 15.57 37.66 6.08
CA GLU A 436 14.72 36.47 5.94
C GLU A 436 13.62 36.68 4.89
N ALA A 437 13.02 37.87 4.83
CA ALA A 437 12.06 38.24 3.80
C ALA A 437 12.69 38.23 2.39
N ASP A 438 13.89 38.79 2.24
CA ASP A 438 14.62 38.79 0.96
C ASP A 438 14.89 37.36 0.50
N ARG A 439 15.40 36.49 1.38
CA ARG A 439 15.63 35.07 1.07
C ARG A 439 14.36 34.32 0.67
N LEU A 440 13.25 34.60 1.36
CA LEU A 440 11.96 34.00 1.01
C LEU A 440 11.49 34.49 -0.38
N LEU A 441 11.57 35.78 -0.66
CA LEU A 441 11.19 36.36 -1.94
C LEU A 441 12.05 35.82 -3.10
N ASP A 442 13.35 35.67 -2.88
CA ASP A 442 14.25 35.03 -3.85
C ASP A 442 13.80 33.58 -4.17
N GLU A 443 13.42 32.80 -3.15
CA GLU A 443 12.89 31.44 -3.35
C GLU A 443 11.51 31.43 -4.04
N LEU A 444 10.66 32.43 -3.80
CA LEU A 444 9.38 32.58 -4.47
C LEU A 444 9.55 32.93 -5.97
N ALA A 445 10.58 33.69 -6.31
CA ALA A 445 10.89 34.09 -7.69
C ALA A 445 11.41 32.93 -8.55
N ILE A 446 12.02 31.91 -7.95
CA ILE A 446 12.56 30.74 -8.66
C ILE A 446 11.61 29.54 -8.57
N GLY A 447 11.52 28.77 -9.68
CA GLY A 447 10.65 27.60 -9.77
C GLY A 447 11.22 26.32 -9.13
N GLY A 448 10.60 25.17 -9.41
CA GLY A 448 11.32 23.89 -9.55
C GLY A 448 11.13 22.81 -8.49
N GLN A 449 10.98 23.11 -7.20
CA GLN A 449 10.79 22.07 -6.18
C GLN A 449 9.59 22.34 -5.28
N ALA A 450 8.80 21.29 -5.02
CA ALA A 450 7.61 21.34 -4.17
C ALA A 450 7.95 21.46 -2.68
N GLU A 451 9.15 21.02 -2.29
CA GLU A 451 9.60 20.92 -0.90
C GLU A 451 11.04 21.42 -0.80
N VAL A 452 11.26 22.47 0.00
CA VAL A 452 12.56 23.16 0.09
C VAL A 452 12.90 23.49 1.54
N ALA A 453 14.16 23.30 1.92
CA ALA A 453 14.72 23.82 3.16
C ALA A 453 15.93 24.71 2.85
N LEU A 454 15.92 25.93 3.38
CA LEU A 454 17.02 26.89 3.29
C LEU A 454 17.89 26.74 4.53
N ARG A 455 19.22 26.59 4.34
CA ARG A 455 20.21 26.47 5.43
C ARG A 455 21.50 27.19 5.04
N GLY A 456 21.78 28.32 5.68
CA GLY A 456 22.82 29.25 5.24
C GLY A 456 22.58 29.67 3.78
N ASP A 457 23.57 29.44 2.93
CA ASP A 457 23.48 29.69 1.48
C ASP A 457 23.08 28.44 0.69
N ARG A 458 22.71 27.34 1.38
CA ARG A 458 22.34 26.07 0.76
C ARG A 458 20.83 25.98 0.62
N ARG A 459 20.40 25.62 -0.58
CA ARG A 459 19.03 25.21 -0.90
C ARG A 459 18.98 23.69 -0.93
N LEU A 460 18.19 23.10 -0.03
CA LEU A 460 18.06 21.66 0.14
C LEU A 460 16.67 21.18 -0.24
N HIS A 461 16.56 19.96 -0.76
CA HIS A 461 15.28 19.28 -1.02
C HIS A 461 15.36 17.81 -0.56
N PRO A 462 14.23 17.20 -0.20
CA PRO A 462 14.22 15.84 0.30
C PRO A 462 14.33 14.81 -0.83
N VAL A 463 15.09 13.75 -0.58
CA VAL A 463 15.19 12.56 -1.43
C VAL A 463 15.03 11.33 -0.55
N LEU A 464 14.12 10.43 -0.91
CA LEU A 464 13.96 9.16 -0.23
C LEU A 464 15.06 8.19 -0.70
N VAL A 465 15.83 7.65 0.23
CA VAL A 465 16.94 6.73 -0.05
C VAL A 465 16.82 5.45 0.78
N PRO A 466 17.32 4.30 0.29
CA PRO A 466 17.41 3.10 1.11
C PRO A 466 18.26 3.35 2.36
N LEU A 467 17.81 2.84 3.50
CA LEU A 467 18.60 2.82 4.72
C LEU A 467 19.73 1.79 4.56
N ALA A 468 20.96 2.19 4.89
CA ALA A 468 22.09 1.28 4.83
C ALA A 468 21.90 0.09 5.79
N PRO A 469 22.40 -1.11 5.46
CA PRO A 469 22.31 -2.26 6.36
C PRO A 469 22.98 -1.98 7.70
N VAL A 470 22.30 -2.31 8.79
CA VAL A 470 22.81 -2.16 10.16
C VAL A 470 22.77 -3.52 10.86
N ALA A 471 23.82 -3.85 11.61
CA ALA A 471 23.89 -5.11 12.34
C ALA A 471 22.86 -5.12 13.49
N SER A 472 22.04 -6.16 13.58
CA SER A 472 20.97 -6.29 14.60
C SER A 472 21.48 -6.28 16.04
N SER A 473 22.74 -6.68 16.27
CA SER A 473 23.42 -6.60 17.57
C SER A 473 23.53 -5.18 18.15
N GLN A 474 23.26 -4.15 17.35
CA GLN A 474 23.29 -2.76 17.79
C GLN A 474 21.96 -2.28 18.39
N ALA A 475 20.88 -3.06 18.30
CA ALA A 475 19.62 -2.74 18.96
C ALA A 475 19.78 -2.84 20.49
N PRO A 476 19.06 -2.00 21.28
CA PRO A 476 19.11 -2.07 22.74
C PRO A 476 18.66 -3.46 23.26
N ALA A 477 19.43 -4.04 24.17
CA ALA A 477 19.02 -5.24 24.87
C ALA A 477 17.95 -4.89 25.91
N LEU A 478 16.85 -5.64 25.94
CA LEU A 478 15.78 -5.39 26.92
C LEU A 478 16.14 -6.03 28.26
N SER A 479 16.11 -5.24 29.33
CA SER A 479 16.26 -5.75 30.68
C SER A 479 14.95 -6.38 31.19
N PRO A 480 15.01 -7.56 31.84
CA PRO A 480 13.88 -8.12 32.57
C PRO A 480 13.54 -7.31 33.83
N ASP A 481 14.51 -6.59 34.40
CA ASP A 481 14.36 -5.76 35.61
C ASP A 481 13.93 -4.31 35.27
N ALA A 482 13.24 -4.13 34.15
CA ALA A 482 12.76 -2.85 33.64
C ALA A 482 11.28 -2.94 33.24
N SER A 483 10.62 -1.78 33.19
CA SER A 483 9.27 -1.65 32.65
C SER A 483 9.24 -0.97 31.28
N TYR A 484 8.27 -1.35 30.46
CA TYR A 484 8.06 -0.83 29.10
C TYR A 484 6.59 -0.46 28.92
N LEU A 485 6.30 0.74 28.40
CA LEU A 485 4.92 1.18 28.19
C LEU A 485 4.57 1.18 26.70
N VAL A 486 3.45 0.52 26.37
CA VAL A 486 2.85 0.50 25.02
C VAL A 486 1.54 1.27 25.05
N ALA A 487 1.56 2.49 24.51
CA ALA A 487 0.40 3.34 24.36
C ALA A 487 -0.40 2.92 23.12
N GLY A 488 -1.68 2.60 23.30
CA GLY A 488 -2.45 1.87 22.28
C GLY A 488 -2.15 0.37 22.26
N GLY A 489 -1.54 -0.18 23.32
CA GLY A 489 -1.15 -1.60 23.41
C GLY A 489 -2.29 -2.60 23.31
N SER A 490 -3.54 -2.17 23.52
CA SER A 490 -4.75 -3.00 23.33
C SER A 490 -5.28 -3.02 21.89
N GLY A 491 -4.64 -2.30 20.96
CA GLY A 491 -4.96 -2.31 19.54
C GLY A 491 -4.12 -3.34 18.78
N ALA A 492 -4.54 -3.71 17.56
CA ALA A 492 -3.91 -4.80 16.81
C ALA A 492 -2.39 -4.67 16.65
N LEU A 493 -1.88 -3.48 16.28
CA LEU A 493 -0.43 -3.23 16.20
C LEU A 493 0.24 -3.17 17.57
N GLY A 494 -0.48 -2.64 18.57
CA GLY A 494 -0.02 -2.60 19.95
C GLY A 494 0.23 -4.00 20.52
N SER A 495 -0.67 -4.95 20.28
CA SER A 495 -0.52 -6.34 20.70
C SER A 495 0.72 -7.00 20.10
N VAL A 496 0.99 -6.78 18.81
CA VAL A 496 2.23 -7.28 18.17
C VAL A 496 3.49 -6.71 18.85
N MET A 497 3.44 -5.45 19.31
CA MET A 497 4.56 -4.84 20.03
C MET A 497 4.72 -5.37 21.46
N VAL A 498 3.62 -5.72 22.11
CA VAL A 498 3.65 -6.38 23.43
C VAL A 498 4.31 -7.75 23.31
N ASP A 499 3.93 -8.54 22.30
CA ASP A 499 4.53 -9.85 22.04
C ASP A 499 6.03 -9.70 21.72
N TRP A 500 6.39 -8.72 20.88
CA TRP A 500 7.80 -8.42 20.59
C TRP A 500 8.61 -8.08 21.84
N LEU A 501 8.08 -7.23 22.73
CA LEU A 501 8.76 -6.89 23.99
C LEU A 501 8.99 -8.14 24.85
N ALA A 502 7.96 -9.00 24.98
CA ALA A 502 8.04 -10.25 25.73
C ALA A 502 9.11 -11.21 25.16
N ASP A 503 9.08 -11.44 23.85
CA ASP A 503 10.03 -12.27 23.10
C ASP A 503 11.48 -11.77 23.28
N ARG A 504 11.66 -10.45 23.38
CA ARG A 504 12.96 -9.80 23.56
C ARG A 504 13.44 -9.71 25.01
N GLY A 505 12.68 -10.23 25.96
CA GLY A 505 13.12 -10.37 27.36
C GLY A 505 12.47 -9.40 28.34
N ALA A 506 11.54 -8.53 27.92
CA ALA A 506 10.78 -7.71 28.85
C ALA A 506 9.91 -8.58 29.76
N ARG A 507 9.80 -8.21 31.04
CA ARG A 507 8.96 -8.92 32.02
C ARG A 507 7.86 -8.05 32.61
N HIS A 508 7.97 -6.72 32.52
CA HIS A 508 6.96 -5.79 33.02
C HIS A 508 6.50 -4.87 31.89
N ILE A 509 5.29 -5.10 31.35
CA ILE A 509 4.77 -4.35 30.21
C ILE A 509 3.50 -3.61 30.62
N VAL A 510 3.49 -2.29 30.48
CA VAL A 510 2.36 -1.42 30.79
C VAL A 510 1.55 -1.18 29.52
N ILE A 511 0.25 -1.49 29.57
CA ILE A 511 -0.68 -1.33 28.44
C ILE A 511 -1.53 -0.08 28.69
N ALA A 512 -1.18 1.02 28.01
CA ALA A 512 -1.90 2.28 28.18
C ALA A 512 -3.02 2.43 27.13
N SER A 513 -4.26 2.55 27.58
CA SER A 513 -5.43 2.78 26.70
C SER A 513 -6.57 3.49 27.41
N ARG A 514 -7.48 4.11 26.64
CA ARG A 514 -8.69 4.77 27.18
C ARG A 514 -9.59 3.81 27.98
N ARG A 515 -9.66 2.55 27.56
CA ARG A 515 -10.46 1.50 28.19
C ARG A 515 -9.75 0.91 29.42
N GLY A 516 -8.42 0.87 29.43
CA GLY A 516 -7.64 0.26 30.49
C GLY A 516 -7.84 -1.25 30.59
N THR A 517 -8.22 -1.89 29.49
CA THR A 517 -8.43 -3.34 29.38
C THR A 517 -7.30 -3.99 28.60
N VAL A 518 -6.94 -5.21 28.97
CA VAL A 518 -6.00 -6.07 28.26
C VAL A 518 -6.75 -7.34 27.85
N ASP A 519 -6.34 -7.98 26.77
CA ASP A 519 -6.93 -9.25 26.34
C ASP A 519 -6.56 -10.37 27.34
N ASP A 520 -7.56 -11.07 27.88
CA ASP A 520 -7.38 -12.16 28.85
C ASP A 520 -6.67 -13.38 28.25
N GLY A 521 -6.75 -13.56 26.92
CA GLY A 521 -5.97 -14.55 26.19
C GLY A 521 -4.48 -14.22 26.25
N GLN A 522 -4.12 -13.02 25.79
CA GLN A 522 -2.75 -12.51 25.81
C GLN A 522 -2.16 -12.46 27.23
N VAL A 523 -2.95 -12.07 28.24
CA VAL A 523 -2.50 -12.09 29.65
C VAL A 523 -2.10 -13.50 30.08
N ARG A 524 -2.93 -14.52 29.81
CA ARG A 524 -2.64 -15.91 30.18
C ARG A 524 -1.40 -16.44 29.46
N GLN A 525 -1.34 -16.23 28.14
CA GLN A 525 -0.23 -16.65 27.30
C GLN A 525 1.11 -16.07 27.79
N LEU A 526 1.15 -14.77 28.07
CA LEU A 526 2.39 -14.09 28.47
C LEU A 526 2.74 -14.35 29.94
N ALA A 527 1.75 -14.59 30.81
CA ALA A 527 1.99 -15.01 32.19
C ALA A 527 2.73 -16.36 32.27
N GLU A 528 2.42 -17.31 31.38
CA GLU A 528 3.14 -18.58 31.27
C GLU A 528 4.62 -18.39 30.89
N GLN A 529 4.96 -17.27 30.25
CA GLN A 529 6.33 -16.88 29.88
C GLN A 529 7.01 -16.03 30.97
N GLY A 530 6.35 -15.82 32.12
CA GLY A 530 6.85 -15.00 33.21
C GLY A 530 6.71 -13.48 32.97
N VAL A 531 5.86 -13.06 32.05
CA VAL A 531 5.62 -11.65 31.73
C VAL A 531 4.35 -11.16 32.42
N SER A 532 4.46 -10.01 33.09
CA SER A 532 3.33 -9.34 33.75
C SER A 532 2.86 -8.15 32.91
N LEU A 533 1.56 -8.13 32.59
CA LEU A 533 0.91 -7.02 31.92
C LEU A 533 0.19 -6.12 32.93
N TYR A 534 0.44 -4.81 32.86
CA TYR A 534 -0.12 -3.81 33.77
C TYR A 534 -1.05 -2.87 33.00
N PRO A 535 -2.38 -2.95 33.17
CA PRO A 535 -3.29 -2.01 32.52
C PRO A 535 -3.12 -0.60 33.10
N LEU A 536 -2.98 0.39 32.22
CA LEU A 536 -3.01 1.80 32.57
C LEU A 536 -4.16 2.48 31.82
N ARG A 537 -5.17 2.92 32.57
CA ARG A 537 -6.32 3.64 32.01
C ARG A 537 -6.03 5.13 31.93
N ALA A 538 -5.84 5.65 30.73
CA ALA A 538 -5.71 7.08 30.47
C ALA A 538 -6.12 7.41 29.04
N ASP A 539 -6.65 8.62 28.83
CA ASP A 539 -6.66 9.21 27.50
C ASP A 539 -5.27 9.79 27.22
N LEU A 540 -4.67 9.39 26.11
CA LEU A 540 -3.31 9.82 25.76
C LEU A 540 -3.29 11.29 25.34
N ALA A 541 -4.40 11.82 24.81
CA ALA A 541 -4.51 13.23 24.49
C ALA A 541 -4.58 14.13 25.73
N ASP A 542 -4.88 13.55 26.91
CA ASP A 542 -4.86 14.25 28.19
C ASP A 542 -3.56 13.90 28.96
N GLY A 543 -2.52 14.70 28.72
CA GLY A 543 -1.22 14.52 29.37
C GLY A 543 -1.28 14.59 30.90
N ALA A 544 -2.20 15.37 31.47
CA ALA A 544 -2.37 15.45 32.91
C ALA A 544 -2.98 14.16 33.48
N ALA A 545 -3.99 13.59 32.80
CA ALA A 545 -4.56 12.30 33.16
C ALA A 545 -3.53 11.16 33.02
N LEU A 546 -2.74 11.14 31.94
CA LEU A 546 -1.66 10.16 31.76
C LEU A 546 -0.63 10.25 32.89
N ALA A 547 -0.16 11.46 33.21
CA ALA A 547 0.83 11.66 34.27
C ALA A 547 0.28 11.28 35.66
N LEU A 548 -1.01 11.51 35.93
CA LEU A 548 -1.65 11.10 37.18
C LEU A 548 -1.79 9.57 37.26
N ALA A 549 -2.20 8.92 36.17
CA ALA A 549 -2.32 7.47 36.10
C ALA A 549 -0.95 6.79 36.26
N TRP A 550 0.09 7.32 35.59
CA TRP A 550 1.46 6.82 35.71
C TRP A 550 1.98 6.93 37.15
N ARG A 551 1.83 8.09 37.80
CA ARG A 551 2.29 8.29 39.19
C ARG A 551 1.70 7.30 40.21
N ARG A 552 0.53 6.74 39.94
CA ARG A 552 -0.09 5.70 40.79
C ARG A 552 0.48 4.30 40.54
N LEU A 553 0.88 4.03 39.31
CA LEU A 553 1.38 2.72 38.89
C LEU A 553 2.90 2.59 39.09
N GLU A 554 3.66 3.66 38.86
CA GLU A 554 5.14 3.71 38.90
C GLU A 554 5.76 3.06 40.16
N PRO A 555 5.24 3.25 41.40
CA PRO A 555 5.82 2.62 42.59
C PRO A 555 5.76 1.07 42.61
N GLN A 556 4.98 0.46 41.73
CA GLN A 556 4.77 -0.99 41.63
C GLN A 556 5.64 -1.62 40.53
N LEU A 557 6.42 -0.83 39.80
CA LEU A 557 7.14 -1.24 38.61
C LEU A 557 8.66 -1.03 38.80
N PRO A 558 9.49 -1.85 38.13
CA PRO A 558 10.89 -1.49 37.92
C PRO A 558 11.02 -0.23 37.05
N PRO A 559 12.24 0.37 36.96
CA PRO A 559 12.47 1.58 36.19
C PRO A 559 11.95 1.49 34.75
N LEU A 560 11.27 2.55 34.30
CA LEU A 560 10.81 2.66 32.91
C LEU A 560 12.01 2.82 31.98
N ARG A 561 12.12 1.94 30.98
CA ARG A 561 13.23 1.93 30.00
C ARG A 561 12.80 2.06 28.56
N GLY A 562 11.53 1.80 28.22
CA GLY A 562 11.07 1.94 26.84
C GLY A 562 9.64 2.41 26.71
N LEU A 563 9.39 3.20 25.68
CA LEU A 563 8.10 3.76 25.32
C LEU A 563 7.77 3.43 23.87
N ILE A 564 6.55 2.95 23.61
CA ILE A 564 6.01 2.74 22.26
C ILE A 564 4.68 3.46 22.15
N HIS A 565 4.58 4.40 21.22
CA HIS A 565 3.34 5.10 20.87
C HIS A 565 2.72 4.47 19.62
N ALA A 566 1.77 3.56 19.81
CA ALA A 566 1.01 2.86 18.76
C ALA A 566 -0.45 3.32 18.66
N ALA A 567 -0.83 4.39 19.36
CA ALA A 567 -2.19 4.91 19.34
C ALA A 567 -2.46 5.73 18.06
N GLY A 568 -3.67 5.58 17.52
CA GLY A 568 -4.12 6.32 16.36
C GLY A 568 -5.57 6.01 16.03
N VAL A 569 -6.19 6.94 15.31
CA VAL A 569 -7.53 6.80 14.71
C VAL A 569 -7.49 7.34 13.28
N LEU A 570 -8.37 6.84 12.42
CA LEU A 570 -8.60 7.39 11.08
C LEU A 570 -9.95 8.11 11.05
N ASP A 571 -10.01 9.19 10.29
CA ASP A 571 -11.23 9.90 9.89
C ASP A 571 -10.96 10.49 8.50
N ASP A 572 -10.86 9.58 7.53
CA ASP A 572 -10.45 9.91 6.17
C ASP A 572 -11.58 10.67 5.45
N GLY A 573 -11.17 11.61 4.60
CA GLY A 573 -12.07 12.45 3.82
C GLY A 573 -11.29 13.33 2.87
N ALA A 574 -11.85 13.56 1.68
CA ALA A 574 -11.28 14.49 0.71
C ALA A 574 -11.06 15.88 1.34
N LEU A 575 -10.09 16.63 0.83
CA LEU A 575 -9.74 17.96 1.31
C LEU A 575 -10.95 18.90 1.43
N SER A 576 -11.90 18.81 0.48
CA SER A 576 -13.12 19.63 0.49
C SER A 576 -14.10 19.27 1.62
N ALA A 577 -13.99 18.08 2.21
CA ALA A 577 -14.82 17.59 3.30
C ALA A 577 -14.10 17.63 4.67
N GLN A 578 -12.82 17.98 4.69
CA GLN A 578 -12.07 18.17 5.93
C GLN A 578 -12.56 19.41 6.66
N THR A 579 -12.69 19.27 7.99
CA THR A 579 -13.08 20.36 8.88
C THR A 579 -12.10 20.46 10.06
N PRO A 580 -12.05 21.59 10.78
CA PRO A 580 -11.23 21.71 11.98
C PRO A 580 -11.48 20.60 13.01
N GLN A 581 -12.74 20.16 13.16
CA GLN A 581 -13.11 19.09 14.09
C GLN A 581 -12.56 17.73 13.66
N ARG A 582 -12.59 17.42 12.36
CA ARG A 582 -11.99 16.18 11.82
C ARG A 582 -10.47 16.19 11.91
N LEU A 583 -9.84 17.36 11.70
CA LEU A 583 -8.41 17.54 11.93
C LEU A 583 -8.06 17.26 13.40
N GLU A 584 -8.82 17.81 14.34
CA GLU A 584 -8.61 17.62 15.78
C GLU A 584 -8.78 16.16 16.21
N ALA A 585 -9.85 15.49 15.75
CA ALA A 585 -10.13 14.10 16.11
C ALA A 585 -8.99 13.13 15.74
N VAL A 586 -8.33 13.35 14.60
CA VAL A 586 -7.19 12.54 14.14
C VAL A 586 -5.87 12.99 14.74
N ALA A 587 -5.67 14.30 14.90
CA ALA A 587 -4.45 14.87 15.47
C ALA A 587 -4.28 14.50 16.94
N ALA A 588 -5.33 14.65 17.77
CA ALA A 588 -5.27 14.54 19.22
C ALA A 588 -4.58 13.27 19.74
N PRO A 589 -4.99 12.04 19.36
CA PRO A 589 -4.37 10.83 19.89
C PRO A 589 -2.93 10.62 19.43
N LYS A 590 -2.50 11.23 18.31
CA LYS A 590 -1.14 11.13 17.77
C LYS A 590 -0.24 12.23 18.32
N MET A 591 -0.63 13.49 18.14
CA MET A 591 0.21 14.65 18.45
C MET A 591 0.31 14.87 19.96
N GLU A 592 -0.82 15.09 20.64
CA GLU A 592 -0.84 15.23 22.10
C GLU A 592 -0.40 13.95 22.80
N GLY A 593 -0.83 12.79 22.30
CA GLY A 593 -0.41 11.49 22.83
C GLY A 593 1.10 11.29 22.81
N ALA A 594 1.76 11.59 21.70
CA ALA A 594 3.21 11.49 21.60
C ALA A 594 3.92 12.55 22.45
N LEU A 595 3.40 13.79 22.51
CA LEU A 595 3.97 14.82 23.37
C LEU A 595 3.88 14.45 24.86
N ALA A 596 2.76 13.88 25.30
CA ALA A 596 2.59 13.43 26.68
C ALA A 596 3.57 12.30 27.03
N LEU A 597 3.84 11.38 26.10
CA LEU A 597 4.86 10.34 26.28
C LEU A 597 6.29 10.90 26.24
N ALA A 598 6.56 11.90 25.40
CA ALA A 598 7.82 12.63 25.38
C ALA A 598 8.09 13.31 26.73
N GLN A 599 7.09 13.97 27.32
CA GLN A 599 7.19 14.54 28.67
C GLN A 599 7.40 13.47 29.74
N LEU A 600 6.80 12.29 29.57
CA LEU A 600 7.06 11.15 30.45
C LEU A 600 8.49 10.61 30.27
N ALA A 601 9.14 10.81 29.13
CA ALA A 601 10.54 10.41 28.92
C ALA A 601 11.56 11.36 29.57
N GLU A 602 11.18 12.60 29.87
CA GLU A 602 12.10 13.61 30.40
C GLU A 602 12.71 13.19 31.74
N GLY A 603 14.02 13.36 31.86
CA GLY A 603 14.79 12.99 33.05
C GLY A 603 14.95 11.49 33.30
N ARG A 604 14.50 10.63 32.37
CA ARG A 604 14.62 9.16 32.47
C ARG A 604 15.66 8.63 31.49
N ASP A 605 16.44 7.65 31.93
CA ASP A 605 17.39 6.93 31.09
C ASP A 605 16.62 5.84 30.31
N LEU A 606 16.06 6.21 29.16
CA LEU A 606 15.33 5.29 28.29
C LEU A 606 16.27 4.65 27.25
N ASP A 607 16.07 3.35 27.02
CA ASP A 607 16.69 2.61 25.93
C ASP A 607 16.13 3.04 24.57
N PHE A 608 14.82 3.34 24.50
CA PHE A 608 14.16 3.85 23.31
C PHE A 608 12.81 4.55 23.57
N LEU A 609 12.43 5.41 22.63
CA LEU A 609 11.07 5.94 22.45
C LEU A 609 10.67 5.77 20.98
N VAL A 610 9.68 4.94 20.71
CA VAL A 610 9.23 4.61 19.35
C VAL A 610 7.89 5.28 19.08
N LEU A 611 7.79 6.05 17.99
CA LEU A 611 6.56 6.69 17.52
C LEU A 611 6.05 5.98 16.26
N PHE A 612 4.80 5.48 16.29
CA PHE A 612 4.18 4.87 15.13
C PHE A 612 3.61 5.96 14.22
N SER A 613 4.43 6.33 13.25
CA SER A 613 4.04 7.19 12.14
C SER A 613 3.41 6.37 11.01
N SER A 614 3.20 6.97 9.85
CA SER A 614 2.68 6.30 8.66
C SER A 614 3.40 6.77 7.42
N ALA A 615 3.50 5.91 6.42
CA ALA A 615 3.97 6.27 5.09
C ALA A 615 3.16 7.44 4.47
N ALA A 616 1.93 7.70 4.92
CA ALA A 616 1.15 8.86 4.49
C ALA A 616 1.88 10.19 4.73
N SER A 617 2.75 10.31 5.75
CA SER A 617 3.55 11.52 5.98
C SER A 617 4.70 11.70 4.98
N ILE A 618 5.15 10.63 4.32
CA ILE A 618 6.22 10.66 3.31
C ILE A 618 5.61 10.78 1.91
N LEU A 619 4.64 9.92 1.64
CA LEU A 619 4.08 9.65 0.32
C LEU A 619 2.89 10.55 -0.01
N GLY A 620 2.13 10.97 1.00
CA GLY A 620 0.75 11.41 0.85
C GLY A 620 -0.19 10.27 0.48
N HIS A 621 -1.47 10.42 0.82
CA HIS A 621 -2.55 9.59 0.29
C HIS A 621 -3.81 10.46 0.14
N PRO A 622 -4.47 10.46 -1.02
CA PRO A 622 -5.75 11.16 -1.18
C PRO A 622 -6.74 10.74 -0.09
N GLY A 623 -7.44 11.72 0.49
CA GLY A 623 -8.36 11.54 1.59
C GLY A 623 -7.72 11.54 2.98
N GLN A 624 -6.38 11.58 3.10
CA GLN A 624 -5.68 11.44 4.38
C GLN A 624 -4.91 12.70 4.80
N ALA A 625 -5.41 13.89 4.45
CA ALA A 625 -4.76 15.15 4.77
C ALA A 625 -4.51 15.35 6.29
N ASN A 626 -5.53 15.08 7.09
CA ASN A 626 -5.46 15.14 8.56
C ASN A 626 -4.48 14.10 9.16
N TYR A 627 -4.51 12.88 8.63
CA TYR A 627 -3.67 11.78 9.08
C TYR A 627 -2.21 11.98 8.68
N ALA A 628 -1.93 12.40 7.45
CA ALA A 628 -0.59 12.73 6.98
C ALA A 628 0.03 13.87 7.80
N ALA A 629 -0.75 14.91 8.11
CA ALA A 629 -0.33 16.02 8.96
C ALA A 629 0.05 15.56 10.38
N ALA A 630 -0.80 14.75 11.02
CA ALA A 630 -0.55 14.24 12.36
C ALA A 630 0.70 13.35 12.42
N ASN A 631 0.95 12.53 11.39
CA ASN A 631 2.13 11.68 11.32
C ASN A 631 3.42 12.47 11.00
N ALA A 632 3.34 13.53 10.18
CA ALA A 632 4.48 14.43 9.95
C ALA A 632 4.96 15.12 11.24
N HIS A 633 4.04 15.42 12.17
CA HIS A 633 4.38 15.89 13.50
C HIS A 633 5.20 14.85 14.29
N LEU A 634 4.81 13.57 14.24
CA LEU A 634 5.54 12.49 14.92
C LEU A 634 6.96 12.33 14.37
N ASP A 635 7.10 12.41 13.05
CA ASP A 635 8.40 12.31 12.37
C ASP A 635 9.36 13.42 12.85
N ALA A 636 8.85 14.65 12.91
CA ALA A 636 9.60 15.81 13.38
C ALA A 636 9.85 15.79 14.90
N LEU A 637 8.90 15.29 15.70
CA LEU A 637 9.05 15.15 17.16
C LEU A 637 10.16 14.16 17.51
N ALA A 638 10.31 13.06 16.77
CA ALA A 638 11.42 12.14 16.98
C ALA A 638 12.79 12.81 16.71
N ALA A 639 12.88 13.67 15.70
CA ALA A 639 14.09 14.45 15.43
C ALA A 639 14.40 15.44 16.56
N ASP A 640 13.39 16.18 17.03
CA ASP A 640 13.54 17.09 18.17
C ASP A 640 13.99 16.36 19.45
N LEU A 641 13.33 15.24 19.78
CA LEU A 641 13.69 14.42 20.94
C LEU A 641 15.15 13.95 20.88
N ARG A 642 15.64 13.59 19.70
CA ARG A 642 17.04 13.22 19.50
C ARG A 642 17.99 14.40 19.67
N ALA A 643 17.64 15.58 19.17
CA ALA A 643 18.42 16.79 19.41
C ALA A 643 18.51 17.12 20.92
N ARG A 644 17.50 16.74 21.70
CA ARG A 644 17.46 16.81 23.17
C ARG A 644 18.13 15.64 23.89
N GLY A 645 18.73 14.69 23.16
CA GLY A 645 19.51 13.58 23.71
C GLY A 645 18.73 12.28 23.97
N HIS A 646 17.44 12.21 23.63
CA HIS A 646 16.65 10.98 23.76
C HIS A 646 16.90 10.02 22.59
N ARG A 647 16.85 8.70 22.85
CA ARG A 647 16.84 7.66 21.81
C ARG A 647 15.45 7.50 21.19
N ALA A 648 15.00 8.53 20.47
CA ALA A 648 13.70 8.51 19.79
C ALA A 648 13.81 8.08 18.32
N VAL A 649 12.80 7.37 17.84
CA VAL A 649 12.61 7.03 16.42
C VAL A 649 11.13 7.05 16.04
N ALA A 650 10.79 7.72 14.95
CA ALA A 650 9.50 7.61 14.29
C ALA A 650 9.60 6.63 13.12
N ILE A 651 8.66 5.69 13.04
CA ILE A 651 8.60 4.71 11.95
C ILE A 651 7.35 4.98 11.11
N SER A 652 7.55 5.43 9.87
CA SER A 652 6.49 5.62 8.88
C SER A 652 6.15 4.29 8.24
N TRP A 653 5.17 3.58 8.82
CA TRP A 653 4.73 2.26 8.37
C TRP A 653 3.92 2.31 7.07
N GLY A 654 4.20 1.37 6.16
CA GLY A 654 3.26 0.94 5.12
C GLY A 654 2.03 0.21 5.68
N PRO A 655 1.07 -0.19 4.84
CA PRO A 655 -0.14 -0.89 5.30
C PRO A 655 0.21 -2.24 5.92
N TRP A 656 -0.51 -2.68 6.96
CA TRP A 656 -0.32 -3.98 7.59
C TRP A 656 -1.47 -4.92 7.17
N GLY A 657 -1.13 -6.12 6.70
CA GLY A 657 -2.10 -7.00 6.01
C GLY A 657 -3.06 -7.75 6.93
N ALA A 658 -2.58 -8.22 8.09
CA ALA A 658 -3.36 -9.08 9.00
C ALA A 658 -3.84 -8.35 10.27
N ALA A 659 -3.45 -7.09 10.46
CA ALA A 659 -3.68 -6.35 11.70
C ALA A 659 -3.84 -4.85 11.44
N GLY A 660 -4.77 -4.22 12.15
CA GLY A 660 -4.90 -2.76 12.21
C GLY A 660 -5.78 -2.14 11.14
N MET A 661 -5.61 -0.83 10.91
CA MET A 661 -6.55 0.03 10.19
C MET A 661 -6.59 -0.21 8.66
N ALA A 662 -5.68 -1.02 8.12
CA ALA A 662 -5.55 -1.31 6.69
C ALA A 662 -5.90 -2.77 6.32
N ALA A 663 -6.41 -3.57 7.28
CA ALA A 663 -6.60 -5.01 7.12
C ALA A 663 -7.83 -5.42 6.27
N SER A 664 -8.54 -4.49 5.63
CA SER A 664 -9.67 -4.84 4.76
C SER A 664 -9.20 -5.15 3.33
N ASP A 665 -9.85 -6.13 2.69
CA ASP A 665 -9.47 -6.60 1.35
C ASP A 665 -9.55 -5.49 0.30
N ARG A 666 -10.54 -4.59 0.41
CA ARG A 666 -10.73 -3.44 -0.49
C ARG A 666 -9.57 -2.43 -0.39
N VAL A 667 -9.14 -2.12 0.83
CA VAL A 667 -8.00 -1.21 1.08
C VAL A 667 -6.69 -1.84 0.60
N THR A 668 -6.52 -3.13 0.86
CA THR A 668 -5.36 -3.91 0.42
C THR A 668 -5.25 -3.98 -1.12
N ALA A 669 -6.37 -4.19 -1.82
CA ALA A 669 -6.41 -4.21 -3.28
C ALA A 669 -6.01 -2.86 -3.89
N GLY A 670 -6.47 -1.74 -3.31
CA GLY A 670 -6.10 -0.39 -3.72
C GLY A 670 -4.60 -0.12 -3.61
N PHE A 671 -4.00 -0.45 -2.46
CA PHE A 671 -2.55 -0.31 -2.27
C PHE A 671 -1.73 -1.19 -3.23
N ASN A 672 -2.14 -2.46 -3.41
CA ASN A 672 -1.46 -3.36 -4.35
C ASN A 672 -1.49 -2.84 -5.79
N ARG A 673 -2.57 -2.16 -6.20
CA ARG A 673 -2.65 -1.53 -7.53
C ARG A 673 -1.66 -0.39 -7.71
N LEU A 674 -1.35 0.34 -6.63
CA LEU A 674 -0.33 1.39 -6.58
C LEU A 674 1.10 0.83 -6.45
N GLY A 675 1.26 -0.49 -6.32
CA GLY A 675 2.56 -1.12 -6.06
C GLY A 675 2.99 -1.03 -4.59
N ILE A 676 2.08 -0.76 -3.65
CA ILE A 676 2.35 -0.77 -2.20
C ILE A 676 1.79 -2.08 -1.63
N HIS A 677 2.64 -2.89 -1.02
CA HIS A 677 2.26 -4.21 -0.52
C HIS A 677 2.09 -4.21 1.01
N PRO A 678 1.08 -4.92 1.54
CA PRO A 678 0.89 -5.04 2.98
C PRO A 678 2.06 -5.75 3.68
N LEU A 679 2.37 -5.29 4.88
CA LEU A 679 3.38 -5.81 5.77
C LEU A 679 2.80 -6.94 6.64
N THR A 680 3.61 -7.96 6.91
CA THR A 680 3.32 -8.96 7.92
C THR A 680 3.80 -8.51 9.31
N ALA A 681 3.28 -9.13 10.37
CA ALA A 681 3.71 -8.84 11.74
C ALA A 681 5.22 -9.11 11.95
N ASP A 682 5.75 -10.20 11.38
CA ASP A 682 7.17 -10.53 11.42
C ASP A 682 8.04 -9.49 10.69
N GLN A 683 7.61 -9.03 9.52
CA GLN A 683 8.28 -7.93 8.80
C GLN A 683 8.29 -6.66 9.65
N GLY A 684 7.17 -6.33 10.29
CA GLY A 684 7.07 -5.19 11.21
C GLY A 684 8.03 -5.30 12.40
N ARG A 685 8.11 -6.45 13.07
CA ARG A 685 9.02 -6.68 14.20
C ARG A 685 10.50 -6.54 13.79
N ARG A 686 10.91 -7.13 12.67
CA ARG A 686 12.30 -7.00 12.17
C ARG A 686 12.63 -5.57 11.73
N ALA A 687 11.67 -4.87 11.14
CA ALA A 687 11.82 -3.47 10.77
C ALA A 687 12.03 -2.57 12.00
N LEU A 688 11.27 -2.80 13.08
CA LEU A 688 11.46 -2.12 14.36
C LEU A 688 12.88 -2.33 14.91
N GLU A 689 13.36 -3.58 14.92
CA GLU A 689 14.70 -3.92 15.41
C GLU A 689 15.80 -3.22 14.61
N THR A 690 15.64 -3.19 13.28
CA THR A 690 16.59 -2.52 12.40
C THR A 690 16.54 -1.00 12.59
N ALA A 691 15.36 -0.42 12.81
CA ALA A 691 15.21 1.01 13.10
C ALA A 691 15.87 1.39 14.44
N LEU A 692 15.69 0.58 15.48
CA LEU A 692 16.35 0.76 16.78
C LEU A 692 17.88 0.62 16.68
N ALA A 693 18.37 -0.32 15.88
CA ALA A 693 19.80 -0.52 15.64
C ALA A 693 20.40 0.65 14.83
N ALA A 694 19.70 1.15 13.82
CA ALA A 694 20.16 2.23 12.96
C ALA A 694 20.32 3.56 13.70
N ASN A 695 19.59 3.74 14.80
CA ASN A 695 19.71 4.89 15.68
C ASN A 695 19.58 6.23 14.92
N VAL A 696 18.55 6.33 14.07
CA VAL A 696 18.17 7.53 13.31
C VAL A 696 16.81 8.06 13.82
N PRO A 697 16.49 9.37 13.64
CA PRO A 697 15.21 9.92 14.07
C PRO A 697 13.99 9.37 13.34
N HIS A 698 14.15 8.99 12.08
CA HIS A 698 13.04 8.64 11.22
C HIS A 698 13.40 7.52 10.24
N VAL A 699 12.48 6.58 10.07
CA VAL A 699 12.59 5.46 9.13
C VAL A 699 11.25 5.24 8.44
N GLY A 700 11.26 5.13 7.11
CA GLY A 700 10.15 4.59 6.33
C GLY A 700 10.24 3.07 6.22
N ALA A 701 9.20 2.34 6.62
CA ALA A 701 9.12 0.88 6.53
C ALA A 701 8.07 0.48 5.49
N LEU A 702 8.51 0.25 4.25
CA LEU A 702 7.66 0.20 3.07
C LEU A 702 8.02 -0.95 2.12
N SER A 703 7.04 -1.78 1.78
CA SER A 703 7.15 -2.72 0.69
C SER A 703 6.53 -2.08 -0.55
N CYS A 704 7.35 -1.59 -1.47
CA CYS A 704 6.88 -0.83 -2.62
C CYS A 704 7.65 -1.15 -3.90
N ASP A 705 6.92 -1.37 -4.99
CA ASP A 705 7.41 -1.29 -6.36
C ASP A 705 7.48 0.19 -6.77
N TRP A 706 8.66 0.79 -6.59
CA TRP A 706 8.89 2.21 -6.84
C TRP A 706 8.73 2.60 -8.30
N ASP A 707 9.11 1.72 -9.24
CA ASP A 707 8.97 1.97 -10.68
C ASP A 707 7.47 2.08 -11.02
N ARG A 708 6.64 1.16 -10.51
CA ARG A 708 5.18 1.21 -10.68
C ARG A 708 4.55 2.41 -9.98
N TYR A 709 4.91 2.65 -8.72
CA TYR A 709 4.30 3.69 -7.90
C TYR A 709 4.59 5.10 -8.42
N VAL A 710 5.84 5.37 -8.82
CA VAL A 710 6.21 6.66 -9.42
C VAL A 710 5.64 6.77 -10.83
N GLY A 711 5.71 5.72 -11.65
CA GLY A 711 5.16 5.72 -13.00
C GLY A 711 3.67 6.04 -13.04
N GLN A 712 2.87 5.40 -12.18
CA GLN A 712 1.44 5.70 -12.06
C GLN A 712 1.18 7.11 -11.55
N SER A 713 1.92 7.55 -10.53
CA SER A 713 1.69 8.87 -9.98
C SER A 713 2.04 10.00 -10.95
N VAL A 714 3.15 9.88 -11.69
CA VAL A 714 3.52 10.83 -12.76
C VAL A 714 2.50 10.79 -13.89
N ALA A 715 2.02 9.60 -14.29
CA ALA A 715 0.97 9.48 -15.30
C ALA A 715 -0.36 10.13 -14.88
N GLN A 716 -0.69 10.07 -13.59
CA GLN A 716 -1.95 10.59 -13.04
C GLN A 716 -1.92 12.08 -12.68
N HIS A 717 -0.79 12.59 -12.17
CA HIS A 717 -0.70 13.93 -11.55
C HIS A 717 0.37 14.83 -12.20
N GLY A 718 1.12 14.33 -13.18
CA GLY A 718 2.32 14.99 -13.69
C GLY A 718 3.45 15.07 -12.65
N ASP A 719 4.58 15.69 -13.04
CA ASP A 719 5.73 15.87 -12.11
C ASP A 719 5.59 17.10 -11.20
N GLY A 720 4.51 17.88 -11.33
CA GLY A 720 4.22 19.04 -10.47
C GLY A 720 4.07 18.69 -8.98
N THR A 721 3.93 17.40 -8.67
CA THR A 721 3.87 16.87 -7.31
C THR A 721 5.25 16.71 -6.64
N GLY A 722 6.36 16.92 -7.37
CA GLY A 722 7.74 16.83 -6.87
C GLY A 722 8.25 15.39 -6.67
N ARG A 723 7.54 14.41 -7.22
CA ARG A 723 7.77 12.98 -6.93
C ARG A 723 8.98 12.42 -7.65
N THR A 724 9.26 12.86 -8.88
CA THR A 724 10.46 12.41 -9.59
C THR A 724 11.72 12.78 -8.81
N ALA A 725 11.76 13.99 -8.25
CA ALA A 725 12.87 14.43 -7.41
C ALA A 725 12.97 13.62 -6.11
N LEU A 726 11.84 13.43 -5.40
CA LEU A 726 11.81 12.68 -4.14
C LEU A 726 12.26 11.21 -4.30
N PHE A 727 11.86 10.54 -5.37
CA PHE A 727 12.12 9.11 -5.58
C PHE A 727 13.27 8.81 -6.55
N ARG A 728 14.06 9.82 -6.96
CA ARG A 728 15.14 9.70 -7.98
C ARG A 728 16.20 8.64 -7.71
N ARG A 729 16.34 8.19 -6.45
CA ARG A 729 17.29 7.16 -6.02
C ARG A 729 16.69 5.76 -5.94
N LEU A 730 15.37 5.63 -6.11
CA LEU A 730 14.62 4.39 -5.96
C LEU A 730 14.05 3.88 -7.28
N VAL A 731 13.88 4.77 -8.26
CA VAL A 731 13.46 4.41 -9.62
C VAL A 731 14.67 4.28 -10.54
N LYS A 732 14.57 3.42 -11.55
CA LYS A 732 15.57 3.37 -12.62
C LYS A 732 15.56 4.71 -13.37
N PRO A 733 16.72 5.22 -13.83
CA PRO A 733 16.73 6.37 -14.72
C PRO A 733 15.91 6.00 -15.95
N ALA A 734 14.75 6.64 -16.12
CA ALA A 734 14.04 6.54 -17.38
C ALA A 734 14.98 7.05 -18.48
N ALA A 735 15.11 6.31 -19.59
CA ALA A 735 15.61 6.92 -20.81
C ALA A 735 14.79 8.20 -21.05
N PRO A 736 15.38 9.31 -21.52
CA PRO A 736 14.65 10.56 -21.71
C PRO A 736 13.45 10.26 -22.60
N VAL A 737 12.29 10.13 -21.96
CA VAL A 737 11.01 10.10 -22.65
C VAL A 737 10.87 11.53 -23.08
N VAL A 738 11.14 11.78 -24.38
CA VAL A 738 10.60 12.93 -25.08
C VAL A 738 9.17 13.02 -24.59
N ALA A 739 8.85 14.09 -23.86
CA ALA A 739 7.52 14.29 -23.29
C ALA A 739 6.51 13.81 -24.33
N PRO A 740 5.58 12.89 -24.00
CA PRO A 740 4.47 12.63 -24.90
C PRO A 740 3.76 13.98 -24.97
N ALA A 741 4.04 14.72 -26.03
CA ALA A 741 3.43 15.99 -26.30
C ALA A 741 1.95 15.71 -26.43
N VAL A 742 1.14 16.09 -25.43
CA VAL A 742 -0.22 16.64 -25.60
C VAL A 742 -1.22 15.76 -26.40
N ALA A 743 -0.87 14.51 -26.75
CA ALA A 743 -1.55 13.77 -27.82
C ALA A 743 -2.70 12.88 -27.32
N ALA A 744 -2.72 12.51 -26.03
CA ALA A 744 -3.81 11.72 -25.45
C ALA A 744 -4.92 12.62 -24.86
N GLU A 745 -4.58 13.73 -24.22
CA GLU A 745 -5.57 14.69 -23.67
C GLU A 745 -6.27 15.53 -24.75
N VAL A 746 -5.63 15.71 -25.91
CA VAL A 746 -6.25 16.31 -27.10
C VAL A 746 -7.18 15.34 -27.83
N ASP A 747 -7.09 14.02 -27.60
CA ASP A 747 -7.89 13.04 -28.35
C ASP A 747 -9.38 13.08 -27.96
N LEU A 748 -9.72 13.01 -26.67
CA LEU A 748 -11.12 12.92 -26.25
C LEU A 748 -11.88 14.25 -26.41
N SER A 749 -11.25 15.37 -26.05
CA SER A 749 -11.84 16.71 -26.19
C SER A 749 -12.07 17.09 -27.66
N THR A 750 -11.13 16.75 -28.57
CA THR A 750 -11.32 16.92 -30.02
C THR A 750 -12.39 15.98 -30.58
N ARG A 751 -12.41 14.71 -30.13
CA ARG A 751 -13.44 13.73 -30.52
C ARG A 751 -14.83 14.14 -30.05
N LEU A 752 -14.96 14.68 -28.84
CA LEU A 752 -16.21 15.21 -28.31
C LEU A 752 -16.66 16.49 -29.05
N ALA A 753 -15.72 17.37 -29.43
CA ALA A 753 -16.02 18.57 -30.22
C ALA A 753 -16.54 18.23 -31.63
N GLY A 754 -15.99 17.18 -32.27
CA GLY A 754 -16.38 16.71 -33.61
C GLY A 754 -17.51 15.67 -33.66
N ALA A 755 -17.95 15.11 -32.53
CA ALA A 755 -18.97 14.06 -32.48
C ALA A 755 -20.41 14.59 -32.60
N THR A 756 -21.26 13.85 -33.31
CA THR A 756 -22.72 14.04 -33.36
C THR A 756 -23.37 13.51 -32.07
N GLY A 757 -24.65 13.83 -31.81
CA GLY A 757 -25.34 13.51 -30.54
C GLY A 757 -25.21 12.04 -30.09
N GLU A 758 -25.45 11.08 -30.98
CA GLU A 758 -25.36 9.65 -30.66
C GLU A 758 -23.92 9.20 -30.38
N THR A 759 -22.97 9.60 -31.22
CA THR A 759 -21.54 9.27 -31.04
C THR A 759 -20.97 9.93 -29.78
N ARG A 760 -21.37 11.16 -29.47
CA ARG A 760 -20.98 11.89 -28.26
C ARG A 760 -21.47 11.17 -27.01
N ARG A 761 -22.74 10.76 -27.00
CA ARG A 761 -23.33 10.00 -25.90
C ARG A 761 -22.61 8.67 -25.67
N GLN A 762 -22.24 7.96 -26.74
CA GLN A 762 -21.47 6.71 -26.64
C GLN A 762 -20.07 6.91 -26.05
N LEU A 763 -19.39 8.00 -26.44
CA LEU A 763 -18.07 8.35 -25.89
C LEU A 763 -18.16 8.71 -24.40
N LEU A 764 -19.16 9.50 -24.00
CA LEU A 764 -19.41 9.85 -22.61
C LEU A 764 -19.84 8.63 -21.78
N ALA A 765 -20.66 7.74 -22.33
CA ALA A 765 -21.07 6.51 -21.66
C ALA A 765 -19.89 5.56 -21.42
N ALA A 766 -19.00 5.39 -22.40
CA ALA A 766 -17.77 4.61 -22.22
C ALA A 766 -16.89 5.21 -21.11
N LEU A 767 -16.70 6.54 -21.12
CA LEU A 767 -15.90 7.23 -20.11
C LEU A 767 -16.49 7.08 -18.69
N VAL A 768 -17.79 7.34 -18.52
CA VAL A 768 -18.45 7.23 -17.20
C VAL A 768 -18.39 5.79 -16.71
N LEU A 769 -18.62 4.82 -17.59
CA LEU A 769 -18.58 3.40 -17.24
C LEU A 769 -17.17 2.97 -16.81
N ASP A 770 -16.13 3.40 -17.52
CA ASP A 770 -14.74 3.12 -17.15
C ASP A 770 -14.39 3.71 -15.78
N VAL A 771 -14.72 4.99 -15.56
CA VAL A 771 -14.44 5.69 -14.30
C VAL A 771 -15.22 5.09 -13.12
N VAL A 772 -16.48 4.70 -13.33
CA VAL A 772 -17.33 4.07 -12.29
C VAL A 772 -16.86 2.65 -12.00
N THR A 773 -16.53 1.87 -13.02
CA THR A 773 -16.01 0.50 -12.86
C THR A 773 -14.68 0.52 -12.10
N GLU A 774 -13.82 1.50 -12.39
CA GLU A 774 -12.58 1.76 -11.67
C GLU A 774 -12.85 2.09 -10.19
N ALA A 775 -13.81 2.99 -9.91
CA ALA A 775 -14.16 3.40 -8.55
C ALA A 775 -14.82 2.29 -7.72
N LEU A 776 -15.58 1.39 -8.36
CA LEU A 776 -16.22 0.23 -7.73
C LEU A 776 -15.27 -0.97 -7.57
N SER A 777 -14.09 -0.92 -8.21
CA SER A 777 -13.08 -1.99 -8.15
C SER A 777 -13.54 -3.37 -8.66
N PHE A 778 -14.54 -3.41 -9.55
CA PHE A 778 -14.97 -4.65 -10.20
C PHE A 778 -13.84 -5.25 -11.06
N THR A 779 -13.67 -6.57 -10.99
CA THR A 779 -12.62 -7.32 -11.70
C THR A 779 -13.21 -8.16 -12.83
N GLY A 780 -13.79 -7.54 -13.86
CA GLY A 780 -14.42 -8.26 -14.97
C GLY A 780 -15.61 -9.16 -14.56
N ALA A 781 -16.36 -9.60 -15.57
CA ALA A 781 -17.66 -10.30 -15.53
C ALA A 781 -18.80 -9.65 -14.71
N ASP A 782 -18.51 -8.82 -13.71
CA ASP A 782 -19.48 -7.96 -13.04
C ASP A 782 -19.86 -6.78 -13.95
N VAL A 783 -21.14 -6.70 -14.30
CA VAL A 783 -21.68 -5.63 -15.13
C VAL A 783 -22.24 -4.56 -14.22
N VAL A 784 -21.67 -3.35 -14.29
CA VAL A 784 -22.27 -2.16 -13.66
C VAL A 784 -23.65 -1.96 -14.27
N ASP A 785 -24.70 -2.04 -13.45
CA ASP A 785 -26.05 -1.75 -13.91
C ASP A 785 -26.18 -0.24 -14.08
N ARG A 786 -26.43 0.18 -15.32
CA ARG A 786 -26.45 1.61 -15.68
C ARG A 786 -27.63 2.37 -15.09
N ARG A 787 -28.65 1.66 -14.58
CA ARG A 787 -29.92 2.22 -14.10
C ARG A 787 -30.10 2.11 -12.59
N VAL A 788 -29.25 1.35 -11.89
CA VAL A 788 -29.28 1.24 -10.44
C VAL A 788 -28.41 2.35 -9.85
N ALA A 789 -28.84 2.93 -8.73
CA ALA A 789 -28.07 3.96 -8.05
C ALA A 789 -26.68 3.42 -7.69
N LEU A 790 -25.63 4.17 -8.02
CA LEU A 790 -24.24 3.76 -7.81
C LEU A 790 -23.93 3.46 -6.34
N MET A 791 -24.59 4.19 -5.42
CA MET A 791 -24.47 3.97 -3.97
C MET A 791 -25.03 2.60 -3.54
N GLU A 792 -26.08 2.12 -4.21
CA GLU A 792 -26.67 0.78 -3.97
C GLU A 792 -25.78 -0.33 -4.57
N GLN A 793 -24.93 0.01 -5.53
CA GLN A 793 -23.94 -0.89 -6.15
C GLN A 793 -22.58 -0.87 -5.44
N GLY A 794 -22.48 -0.23 -4.27
CA GLY A 794 -21.26 -0.24 -3.44
C GLY A 794 -20.32 0.94 -3.63
N LEU A 795 -20.75 1.99 -4.34
CA LEU A 795 -20.04 3.26 -4.42
C LEU A 795 -20.23 4.00 -3.08
N ASP A 796 -19.17 4.25 -2.35
CA ASP A 796 -19.21 5.06 -1.12
C ASP A 796 -18.90 6.54 -1.41
N SER A 797 -18.96 7.39 -0.38
CA SER A 797 -18.73 8.83 -0.52
C SER A 797 -17.29 9.18 -0.95
N LEU A 798 -16.30 8.32 -0.71
CA LEU A 798 -14.89 8.52 -1.16
C LEU A 798 -14.74 8.14 -2.63
N ALA A 799 -15.36 7.03 -3.05
CA ALA A 799 -15.43 6.61 -4.44
C ALA A 799 -16.20 7.63 -5.30
N ALA A 800 -17.27 8.23 -4.77
CA ALA A 800 -18.01 9.30 -5.45
C ALA A 800 -17.14 10.54 -5.74
N VAL A 801 -16.26 10.94 -4.81
CA VAL A 801 -15.31 12.04 -5.03
C VAL A 801 -14.28 11.68 -6.09
N SER A 802 -13.79 10.43 -6.06
CA SER A 802 -12.84 9.92 -7.06
C SER A 802 -13.45 9.90 -8.47
N VAL A 803 -14.72 9.49 -8.60
CA VAL A 803 -15.47 9.55 -9.87
C VAL A 803 -15.57 10.98 -10.38
N ARG A 804 -15.94 11.95 -9.52
CA ARG A 804 -16.00 13.37 -9.91
C ARG A 804 -14.64 13.88 -10.37
N ALA A 805 -13.58 13.62 -9.62
CA ALA A 805 -12.23 14.08 -9.93
C ALA A 805 -11.73 13.50 -11.27
N ASN A 806 -11.96 12.20 -11.51
CA ASN A 806 -11.58 11.53 -12.75
C ASN A 806 -12.39 12.01 -13.96
N LEU A 807 -13.70 12.26 -13.81
CA LEU A 807 -14.53 12.83 -14.87
C LEU A 807 -14.15 14.27 -15.21
N ALA A 808 -13.92 15.11 -14.20
CA ALA A 808 -13.49 16.50 -14.41
C ALA A 808 -12.15 16.57 -15.16
N ARG A 809 -11.22 15.66 -14.83
CA ARG A 809 -9.92 15.55 -15.49
C ARG A 809 -10.05 15.02 -16.92
N ALA A 810 -10.79 13.93 -17.14
CA ALA A 810 -10.95 13.35 -18.47
C ALA A 810 -11.64 14.29 -19.46
N LEU A 811 -12.48 15.20 -18.94
CA LEU A 811 -13.20 16.20 -19.73
C LEU A 811 -12.57 17.61 -19.63
N ASN A 812 -11.32 17.69 -19.18
CA ASN A 812 -10.61 18.96 -19.10
C ASN A 812 -10.56 19.65 -20.48
N GLY A 813 -10.95 20.91 -20.54
CA GLY A 813 -11.08 21.68 -21.79
C GLY A 813 -12.38 21.44 -22.59
N ALA A 814 -13.18 20.41 -22.27
CA ALA A 814 -14.51 20.19 -22.86
C ALA A 814 -15.65 20.67 -21.96
N LEU A 815 -15.38 20.91 -20.67
CA LEU A 815 -16.34 21.43 -19.71
C LEU A 815 -16.30 22.97 -19.64
N PRO A 816 -17.45 23.66 -19.79
CA PRO A 816 -17.55 25.11 -19.62
C PRO A 816 -17.58 25.53 -18.13
N ARG A 817 -17.85 24.60 -17.21
CA ARG A 817 -17.91 24.82 -15.75
C ARG A 817 -17.37 23.60 -15.00
N ALA A 818 -16.87 23.81 -13.79
CA ALA A 818 -16.47 22.72 -12.89
C ALA A 818 -17.68 21.82 -12.54
N LEU A 819 -17.43 20.51 -12.37
CA LEU A 819 -18.47 19.55 -11.99
C LEU A 819 -18.94 19.80 -10.54
N PRO A 820 -20.25 19.71 -10.24
CA PRO A 820 -20.80 19.92 -8.90
C PRO A 820 -20.20 18.99 -7.84
N VAL A 821 -20.10 19.47 -6.60
CA VAL A 821 -19.53 18.68 -5.49
C VAL A 821 -20.41 17.45 -5.19
N GLY A 822 -21.72 17.59 -5.33
CA GLY A 822 -22.73 16.54 -5.19
C GLY A 822 -23.03 15.74 -6.46
N LEU A 823 -22.18 15.79 -7.50
CA LEU A 823 -22.45 15.22 -8.82
C LEU A 823 -23.09 13.83 -8.78
N VAL A 824 -22.52 12.90 -8.01
CA VAL A 824 -22.99 11.50 -7.92
C VAL A 824 -24.27 11.35 -7.07
N PHE A 825 -24.59 12.34 -6.22
CA PHE A 825 -25.85 12.35 -5.46
C PHE A 825 -26.99 12.98 -6.26
N GLU A 826 -26.69 14.00 -7.06
CA GLU A 826 -27.64 14.67 -7.96
C GLU A 826 -27.92 13.82 -9.21
N HIS A 827 -26.93 13.02 -9.63
CA HIS A 827 -26.99 12.11 -10.77
C HIS A 827 -26.57 10.70 -10.31
N PRO A 828 -27.50 9.95 -9.70
CA PRO A 828 -27.18 8.73 -8.96
C PRO A 828 -26.86 7.51 -9.83
N THR A 829 -27.17 7.53 -11.13
CA THR A 829 -26.93 6.39 -12.04
C THR A 829 -25.89 6.73 -13.13
N VAL A 830 -25.34 5.70 -13.79
CA VAL A 830 -24.44 5.89 -14.95
C VAL A 830 -25.16 6.68 -16.05
N ASP A 831 -26.43 6.36 -16.32
CA ASP A 831 -27.20 7.04 -17.36
C ASP A 831 -27.49 8.50 -16.98
N ASP A 832 -27.72 8.83 -15.69
CA ASP A 832 -27.88 10.21 -15.22
C ASP A 832 -26.60 11.03 -15.39
N LEU A 833 -25.45 10.45 -15.04
CA LEU A 833 -24.14 11.08 -15.21
C LEU A 833 -23.83 11.35 -16.68
N VAL A 834 -24.11 10.40 -17.56
CA VAL A 834 -23.93 10.56 -19.01
C VAL A 834 -24.81 11.68 -19.54
N HIS A 835 -26.08 11.72 -19.12
CA HIS A 835 -27.01 12.76 -19.54
C HIS A 835 -26.59 14.15 -19.07
N PHE A 836 -26.15 14.27 -17.82
CA PHE A 836 -25.63 15.52 -17.29
C PHE A 836 -24.40 16.01 -18.06
N LEU A 837 -23.42 15.12 -18.30
CA LEU A 837 -22.19 15.48 -19.02
C LEU A 837 -22.46 15.82 -20.49
N GLU A 838 -23.46 15.21 -21.12
CA GLU A 838 -23.90 15.54 -22.48
C GLU A 838 -24.41 16.99 -22.56
N GLN A 839 -25.18 17.44 -21.56
CA GLN A 839 -25.66 18.83 -21.48
C GLN A 839 -24.51 19.82 -21.22
N GLN A 840 -23.53 19.44 -20.39
CA GLN A 840 -22.39 20.32 -20.07
C GLN A 840 -21.39 20.43 -21.21
N THR A 841 -21.23 19.39 -22.04
CA THR A 841 -20.23 19.36 -23.13
C THR A 841 -20.82 19.71 -24.51
N ALA A 842 -22.10 20.10 -24.58
CA ALA A 842 -22.74 20.49 -25.82
C ALA A 842 -22.10 21.77 -26.41
N PRO A 843 -21.81 21.82 -27.72
CA PRO A 843 -21.32 23.04 -28.35
C PRO A 843 -22.39 24.13 -28.25
N ALA A 844 -21.99 25.35 -27.89
CA ALA A 844 -22.88 26.49 -27.86
C ALA A 844 -23.54 26.67 -29.23
N THR A 845 -24.83 26.40 -29.33
CA THR A 845 -25.61 26.75 -30.51
C THR A 845 -25.62 28.28 -30.62
N ALA A 846 -25.08 28.79 -31.73
CA ALA A 846 -25.25 30.19 -32.09
C ALA A 846 -26.77 30.50 -32.12
N PRO A 847 -27.21 31.65 -31.59
CA PRO A 847 -28.63 32.00 -31.65
C PRO A 847 -29.05 32.05 -33.11
N GLU A 848 -30.06 31.24 -33.43
CA GLU A 848 -30.64 31.16 -34.77
C GLU A 848 -31.17 32.55 -35.13
N SER A 849 -30.60 33.13 -36.18
CA SER A 849 -31.00 34.41 -36.76
C SER A 849 -32.48 34.35 -37.13
N ALA A 850 -33.35 34.93 -36.31
CA ALA A 850 -34.74 35.18 -36.65
C ALA A 850 -34.82 36.16 -37.84
N ALA A 851 -35.33 35.69 -38.97
CA ALA A 851 -35.85 36.56 -40.02
C ALA A 851 -37.19 37.17 -39.56
N PRO A 852 -37.55 38.38 -40.02
CA PRO A 852 -38.52 39.23 -39.34
C PRO A 852 -39.96 38.84 -39.67
N SER A 853 -40.82 38.85 -38.65
CA SER A 853 -42.26 38.99 -38.80
C SER A 853 -42.74 40.12 -37.89
N ASN A 854 -43.33 41.13 -38.51
CA ASN A 854 -43.90 42.35 -37.94
C ASN A 854 -45.14 42.09 -37.06
N GLU A 855 -45.40 43.08 -36.17
CA GLU A 855 -46.69 43.48 -35.55
C GLU A 855 -47.22 42.53 -34.46
N ASP A 856 -47.56 42.92 -33.22
CA ASP A 856 -47.88 44.22 -32.61
C ASP A 856 -47.74 44.16 -31.07
N ASP A 857 -47.46 45.34 -30.49
CA ASP A 857 -47.81 45.91 -29.17
C ASP A 857 -47.50 45.22 -27.82
N ASP A 858 -46.64 45.92 -27.07
CA ASP A 858 -46.72 46.35 -25.65
C ASP A 858 -47.52 45.50 -24.66
N LEU A 859 -46.90 45.18 -23.52
CA LEU A 859 -47.43 45.36 -22.15
C LEU A 859 -46.44 44.81 -21.10
N ASP A 860 -45.37 45.56 -20.86
CA ASP A 860 -44.76 45.64 -19.52
C ASP A 860 -45.54 46.70 -18.74
N ASP A 861 -46.64 46.31 -18.08
CA ASP A 861 -47.19 46.98 -16.89
C ASP A 861 -48.47 46.25 -16.44
N LEU A 862 -48.33 45.32 -15.48
CA LEU A 862 -49.45 44.86 -14.66
C LEU A 862 -49.07 44.96 -13.19
N SER A 863 -49.96 45.59 -12.43
CA SER A 863 -49.74 45.98 -11.04
C SER A 863 -49.98 44.84 -10.06
N LEU A 864 -49.41 44.95 -8.85
CA LEU A 864 -49.49 43.95 -7.76
C LEU A 864 -50.94 43.50 -7.41
N ALA A 865 -51.96 44.29 -7.75
CA ALA A 865 -53.36 44.00 -7.49
C ALA A 865 -53.97 42.94 -8.45
N GLU A 866 -53.36 42.67 -9.60
CA GLU A 866 -53.85 41.68 -10.57
C GLU A 866 -53.24 40.28 -10.34
N LEU A 867 -52.07 40.21 -9.69
CA LEU A 867 -51.45 38.96 -9.24
C LEU A 867 -52.19 38.31 -8.06
N GLU A 868 -52.76 39.10 -7.15
CA GLU A 868 -53.55 38.57 -6.01
C GLU A 868 -54.90 37.95 -6.45
N ALA A 869 -55.45 38.38 -7.59
CA ALA A 869 -56.68 37.82 -8.14
C ALA A 869 -56.48 36.46 -8.84
N LEU A 870 -55.25 36.15 -9.29
CA LEU A 870 -54.93 34.86 -9.93
C LEU A 870 -54.70 33.74 -8.89
N VAL A 871 -54.09 34.07 -7.75
CA VAL A 871 -53.79 33.09 -6.68
C VAL A 871 -55.04 32.65 -5.91
N SER A 872 -56.09 33.48 -5.86
CA SER A 872 -57.37 33.11 -5.24
C SER A 872 -58.24 32.17 -6.09
N ARG A 873 -57.86 31.86 -7.35
CA ARG A 873 -58.64 30.97 -8.23
C ARG A 873 -58.15 29.52 -8.30
N GLU A 874 -56.94 29.20 -7.82
CA GLU A 874 -56.42 27.82 -7.83
C GLU A 874 -56.62 27.04 -6.52
N LEU A 875 -57.03 27.70 -5.43
CA LEU A 875 -57.21 27.03 -4.12
C LEU A 875 -58.61 26.45 -3.87
N ASP A 876 -59.59 26.72 -4.73
CA ASP A 876 -60.98 26.23 -4.57
C ASP A 876 -61.34 25.02 -5.47
N GLY A 877 -60.39 24.47 -6.22
CA GLY A 877 -60.67 23.50 -7.28
C GLY A 877 -59.95 22.16 -7.17
N GLY A 878 -60.02 21.42 -6.06
CA GLY A 878 -59.40 20.08 -6.08
C GLY A 878 -59.39 19.17 -4.86
N LEU A 879 -60.22 19.39 -3.84
CA LEU A 879 -60.49 18.38 -2.80
C LEU A 879 -61.92 17.88 -2.95
N LEU A 880 -62.06 16.57 -3.19
CA LEU A 880 -63.23 15.68 -3.04
C LEU A 880 -63.64 14.94 -4.34
N LYS A 881 -63.13 13.71 -4.50
CA LYS A 881 -63.99 12.51 -4.46
C LYS A 881 -63.17 11.26 -4.15
N ALA A 882 -63.62 10.57 -3.11
CA ALA A 882 -63.03 9.40 -2.48
C ALA A 882 -63.68 8.10 -2.95
N GLY A 883 -62.95 6.99 -2.82
CA GLY A 883 -63.47 5.71 -2.34
C GLY A 883 -63.95 4.69 -3.38
N SER A 884 -63.05 3.75 -3.73
CA SER A 884 -63.30 2.29 -3.74
C SER A 884 -61.99 1.55 -3.98
#